data_AF-A0A1E4SM65-F1
#
_entry.id   AF-A0A1E4SM65-F1
#
_cell.length_a   1.000
_cell.length_b   1.000
_cell.length_c   1.000
_cell.angle_alpha   90.00
_cell.angle_beta   90.00
_cell.angle_gamma   90.00
#
_symmetry.space_group_name_H-M   'P 1'
#
loop_
_entity.id
_entity.type
_entity.pdbx_description
1 polymer ?
#
loop_
_entity_poly.entity_id
_entity_poly.type
_entity_poly.pdbx_seq_one_letter_code
_entity_poly.pdbx_strand_id
1 'polypeptide(L)'
;MTEARPKLFSSLPFILTPNVSSSSIPTINYDSSRKSPFTVFPSIRETNYGESLGLRAKFQEKVGSSPGYDPSGSPDLIHWGKYFGTTSNTYNQNDFTKQTASESGSGYQKHDDGYIGFYHYANGISFDYLQEDIEEYILQLIGIEVVDDKYQFKKSELASERYVHSKREMVITYCSYNIFNKSDFRARFVVHMNSSLKSTPVQIDKSYQVIPNPSGSAPGSHRKTLLYNHHTIKQLPLSYWDELKASHLIRLFHQVDNPASQLTGLVNYSNFIDSKAKLKHSVRLLAKFLNKGHLCGSNLSYGLPTICGNKGDQSKKTNHYRNNLVNTLIRLVQLDLSGAVNQYAIDEIRAIYPNCDFDYVILKLLKVQNNTNVEKQYLEVIHRHLLTNSMYTTQLGLILIEQVKFLITKEAYDQALLIAKKCVQILPLDFECWFNLTLCYILIKDYENALLMMNSLPVIINPKQDFADLDEISGTKDLFMSTFVHRLNNVNEETISDKSFKSYFPLPQVPVENYSSSRTRNKDVKISGEDMIYEGSIKKMWCDTPLFTPYLRHPINGNYFYQSPLINCSAREISSVDPQLIKLTGPSSVKGLFTSQSSGSLGFSILDFNRKSTWGRCYDLLSYFVATVGWDTIVGLKEKVFTTDLKTSDGEFVVNNGQENSPKPSVYCEKWLEQLFLIIYEDLRTIMVISSNDKQQQHSALEWEMLGLLGWGVKYNLEESISSLITSVMGTSVEGGFDYFGTVQLLEIYDEFILSETTGSRIELFNDDYDLKFFSNKLILKLSSNYFEPFVQTLETKYLSLEFVMLHLMKLISWDLRWYNYTPNYLVTKILTKLIIKYDLIFVSTGFRVVFENNKKSVKAPKKKFNSMNFFSYLSGTSKTKLEENFEFVDEDTIFDYIERLIRWIESLREE
;
A
#
# COMPACT_ATOMS: atom_id res chain seq x y z
N MET A 1 -44.63 38.50 -30.00
CA MET A 1 -45.99 38.35 -29.41
C MET A 1 -46.30 36.87 -29.37
N THR A 2 -46.53 36.38 -28.15
CA THR A 2 -47.35 35.22 -27.78
C THR A 2 -47.44 34.04 -28.75
N GLU A 3 -46.89 32.89 -28.34
CA GLU A 3 -47.74 31.70 -28.34
C GLU A 3 -47.36 30.78 -27.17
N ALA A 4 -48.37 30.54 -26.35
CA ALA A 4 -48.32 29.83 -25.11
C ALA A 4 -48.74 28.36 -25.33
N ARG A 5 -48.04 27.46 -24.64
CA ARG A 5 -48.44 26.16 -24.05
C ARG A 5 -49.83 25.58 -24.42
N PRO A 6 -49.92 24.25 -24.52
CA PRO A 6 -50.27 23.51 -23.30
C PRO A 6 -49.42 22.28 -23.02
N LYS A 7 -49.51 21.86 -21.77
CA LYS A 7 -48.82 20.77 -21.09
C LYS A 7 -49.92 19.87 -20.51
N LEU A 8 -49.67 18.56 -20.49
CA LEU A 8 -50.06 17.56 -19.45
C LEU A 8 -51.08 16.44 -19.79
N PHE A 9 -50.56 15.21 -19.61
CA PHE A 9 -51.14 13.94 -19.11
C PHE A 9 -52.36 13.33 -19.83
N SER A 10 -52.36 12.04 -20.21
CA SER A 10 -52.34 10.88 -19.30
C SER A 10 -52.44 9.53 -20.06
N SER A 11 -52.14 8.45 -19.33
CA SER A 11 -52.51 7.02 -19.51
C SER A 11 -51.84 6.13 -20.59
N LEU A 12 -51.09 5.15 -20.07
CA LEU A 12 -50.72 3.79 -20.56
C LEU A 12 -51.85 3.02 -21.31
N PRO A 13 -51.65 1.77 -21.82
CA PRO A 13 -50.44 1.04 -22.27
C PRO A 13 -50.63 0.43 -23.69
N PHE A 14 -49.56 0.10 -24.41
CA PHE A 14 -49.67 -0.86 -25.53
C PHE A 14 -48.62 -1.97 -25.42
N ILE A 15 -49.15 -3.16 -25.15
CA ILE A 15 -48.56 -4.48 -25.21
C ILE A 15 -48.23 -4.78 -26.67
N LEU A 16 -47.00 -5.18 -26.97
CA LEU A 16 -46.69 -6.01 -28.13
C LEU A 16 -45.54 -6.95 -27.74
N THR A 17 -45.90 -8.21 -27.50
CA THR A 17 -45.00 -9.36 -27.45
C THR A 17 -44.47 -9.68 -28.86
N PRO A 18 -43.31 -10.34 -28.94
CA PRO A 18 -43.26 -11.51 -29.80
C PRO A 18 -42.74 -12.73 -29.04
N ASN A 19 -43.47 -13.82 -29.23
CA ASN A 19 -43.12 -15.17 -28.83
C ASN A 19 -41.75 -15.58 -29.39
N VAL A 20 -40.83 -15.99 -28.53
CA VAL A 20 -39.75 -16.92 -28.89
C VAL A 20 -39.79 -18.07 -27.90
N SER A 21 -39.85 -19.24 -28.49
CA SER A 21 -39.97 -20.59 -27.94
C SER A 21 -39.06 -20.88 -26.76
N SER A 22 -39.66 -21.57 -25.79
CA SER A 22 -39.06 -22.26 -24.65
C SER A 22 -37.84 -23.11 -25.03
N SER A 23 -36.65 -22.62 -24.71
CA SER A 23 -35.46 -23.45 -24.49
C SER A 23 -35.25 -23.60 -22.99
N SER A 24 -35.23 -24.85 -22.54
CA SER A 24 -34.92 -25.34 -21.20
C SER A 24 -33.98 -24.44 -20.38
N ILE A 25 -34.48 -23.99 -19.23
CA ILE A 25 -33.72 -23.36 -18.15
C ILE A 25 -32.62 -24.35 -17.73
N PRO A 26 -31.33 -23.99 -17.75
CA PRO A 26 -30.31 -24.82 -17.12
C PRO A 26 -30.54 -24.72 -15.61
N THR A 27 -30.92 -25.85 -15.01
CA THR A 27 -30.87 -26.04 -13.57
C THR A 27 -29.46 -25.73 -13.09
N ILE A 28 -29.34 -24.66 -12.30
CA ILE A 28 -28.10 -24.23 -11.67
C ILE A 28 -27.75 -25.30 -10.62
N ASN A 29 -26.85 -26.21 -10.97
CA ASN A 29 -26.16 -27.01 -9.97
C ASN A 29 -25.21 -26.07 -9.22
N TYR A 30 -25.51 -25.82 -7.95
CA TYR A 30 -24.58 -25.18 -7.02
C TYR A 30 -23.33 -26.05 -6.92
N ASP A 31 -22.23 -25.59 -7.53
CA ASP A 31 -20.93 -26.23 -7.39
C ASP A 31 -20.46 -26.06 -5.94
N SER A 32 -20.37 -27.17 -5.22
CA SER A 32 -19.96 -27.27 -3.81
C SER A 32 -18.47 -26.96 -3.56
N SER A 33 -17.77 -26.41 -4.55
CA SER A 33 -16.35 -26.03 -4.51
C SER A 33 -16.12 -24.57 -4.10
N ARG A 34 -17.19 -23.78 -3.93
CA ARG A 34 -17.13 -22.37 -3.52
C ARG A 34 -17.27 -22.23 -2.02
N LYS A 35 -16.16 -22.37 -1.31
CA LYS A 35 -16.05 -21.88 0.07
C LYS A 35 -15.05 -20.73 0.04
N SER A 36 -15.48 -19.50 0.29
CA SER A 36 -14.55 -18.45 0.69
C SER A 36 -13.85 -18.93 1.98
N PRO A 37 -12.52 -19.00 2.03
CA PRO A 37 -11.83 -19.71 3.10
C PRO A 37 -11.86 -19.02 4.47
N PHE A 38 -12.33 -17.76 4.54
CA PHE A 38 -12.13 -16.91 5.72
C PHE A 38 -13.44 -16.47 6.35
N THR A 39 -13.74 -17.01 7.53
CA THR A 39 -14.97 -16.76 8.30
C THR A 39 -14.80 -15.70 9.40
N VAL A 40 -13.61 -15.12 9.52
CA VAL A 40 -13.27 -14.17 10.58
C VAL A 40 -12.99 -12.79 9.98
N PHE A 41 -13.68 -11.78 10.49
CA PHE A 41 -13.57 -10.39 10.10
C PHE A 41 -13.54 -9.53 11.38
N PRO A 42 -12.92 -8.34 11.33
CA PRO A 42 -12.99 -7.40 12.43
C PRO A 42 -14.42 -6.88 12.61
N SER A 43 -14.78 -6.54 13.84
CA SER A 43 -16.09 -5.96 14.18
C SER A 43 -15.91 -4.80 15.13
N ILE A 44 -15.55 -3.64 14.57
CA ILE A 44 -15.27 -2.44 15.35
C ILE A 44 -16.60 -1.78 15.72
N ARG A 45 -16.81 -1.48 17.00
CA ARG A 45 -18.02 -0.80 17.49
C ARG A 45 -17.93 0.70 17.24
N GLU A 46 -19.02 1.30 16.77
CA GLU A 46 -19.15 2.76 16.62
C GLU A 46 -19.42 3.43 17.98
N THR A 47 -19.00 4.69 18.10
CA THR A 47 -19.36 5.57 19.21
C THR A 47 -20.83 5.96 19.14
N ASN A 48 -21.27 6.44 17.99
CA ASN A 48 -22.67 6.77 17.69
C ASN A 48 -23.17 5.90 16.53
N TYR A 49 -24.43 5.46 16.58
CA TYR A 49 -24.98 4.62 15.53
C TYR A 49 -25.03 5.35 14.18
N GLY A 50 -24.42 4.77 13.15
CA GLY A 50 -24.44 5.30 11.78
C GLY A 50 -23.40 6.39 11.49
N GLU A 51 -22.45 6.60 12.41
CA GLU A 51 -21.38 7.57 12.25
C GLU A 51 -20.48 7.28 11.03
N SER A 52 -20.12 6.00 10.79
CA SER A 52 -19.29 5.61 9.64
C SER A 52 -19.96 5.92 8.29
N LEU A 53 -21.26 5.65 8.17
CA LEU A 53 -22.05 5.98 6.97
C LEU A 53 -22.15 7.49 6.76
N GLY A 54 -22.30 8.25 7.84
CA GLY A 54 -22.28 9.71 7.82
C GLY A 54 -20.93 10.27 7.36
N LEU A 55 -19.82 9.72 7.85
CA LEU A 55 -18.46 10.09 7.42
C LEU A 55 -18.22 9.76 5.94
N ARG A 56 -18.69 8.60 5.47
CA ARG A 56 -18.60 8.20 4.06
C ARG A 56 -19.40 9.13 3.15
N ALA A 57 -20.59 9.57 3.57
CA ALA A 57 -21.38 10.54 2.80
C ALA A 57 -20.68 11.91 2.72
N LYS A 58 -20.10 12.39 3.82
CA LYS A 58 -19.28 13.62 3.84
C LYS A 58 -18.07 13.51 2.92
N PHE A 59 -17.40 12.35 2.91
CA PHE A 59 -16.32 12.09 1.97
C PHE A 59 -16.81 12.26 0.53
N GLN A 60 -17.93 11.64 0.16
CA GLN A 60 -18.48 11.74 -1.19
C GLN A 60 -18.74 13.20 -1.63
N GLU A 61 -19.18 14.08 -0.73
CA GLU A 61 -19.34 15.51 -1.00
C GLU A 61 -18.01 16.22 -1.28
N LYS A 62 -16.95 15.84 -0.56
CA LYS A 62 -15.59 16.38 -0.71
C LYS A 62 -14.84 15.82 -1.92
N VAL A 63 -15.21 14.64 -2.44
CA VAL A 63 -14.52 14.03 -3.60
C VAL A 63 -14.65 14.97 -4.81
N GLY A 64 -13.53 15.55 -5.22
CA GLY A 64 -13.41 16.43 -6.39
C GLY A 64 -13.38 17.94 -6.11
N SER A 65 -13.58 18.38 -4.86
CA SER A 65 -13.54 19.82 -4.50
C SER A 65 -12.15 20.31 -4.09
N SER A 66 -11.28 19.43 -3.57
CA SER A 66 -9.96 19.81 -3.05
C SER A 66 -8.83 18.97 -3.68
N PRO A 67 -7.72 19.60 -4.13
CA PRO A 67 -6.52 18.88 -4.55
C PRO A 67 -5.84 18.26 -3.32
N GLY A 68 -5.76 16.93 -3.25
CA GLY A 68 -5.12 16.21 -2.13
C GLY A 68 -5.86 14.94 -1.68
N TYR A 69 -7.11 14.73 -2.07
CA TYR A 69 -7.84 13.50 -1.76
C TYR A 69 -7.45 12.35 -2.70
N ASP A 70 -7.24 11.16 -2.13
CA ASP A 70 -6.96 9.94 -2.88
C ASP A 70 -8.06 9.66 -3.91
N PRO A 71 -7.73 9.72 -5.22
CA PRO A 71 -8.70 9.52 -6.30
C PRO A 71 -9.17 8.07 -6.42
N SER A 72 -8.51 7.13 -5.73
CA SER A 72 -8.89 5.71 -5.63
C SER A 72 -10.20 5.51 -4.83
N GLY A 73 -10.57 6.48 -3.99
CA GLY A 73 -11.79 6.43 -3.19
C GLY A 73 -11.68 5.56 -1.94
N SER A 74 -12.69 5.62 -1.08
CA SER A 74 -12.75 4.82 0.14
C SER A 74 -12.95 3.32 -0.16
N PRO A 75 -12.37 2.42 0.67
CA PRO A 75 -12.61 0.99 0.55
C PRO A 75 -14.08 0.65 0.78
N ASP A 76 -14.47 -0.60 0.52
CA ASP A 76 -15.85 -0.98 0.76
C ASP A 76 -16.14 -1.01 2.25
N LEU A 77 -17.27 -0.44 2.63
CA LEU A 77 -17.72 -0.36 4.01
C LEU A 77 -18.86 -1.35 4.22
N ILE A 78 -18.72 -2.21 5.21
CA ILE A 78 -19.80 -3.04 5.71
C ILE A 78 -20.21 -2.49 7.06
N HIS A 79 -21.43 -1.99 7.16
CA HIS A 79 -22.02 -1.46 8.39
C HIS A 79 -23.14 -2.38 8.89
N TRP A 80 -23.17 -2.64 10.19
CA TRP A 80 -24.08 -3.54 10.87
C TRP A 80 -24.79 -2.81 12.01
N GLY A 81 -26.10 -2.68 11.93
CA GLY A 81 -26.95 -2.26 13.03
C GLY A 81 -27.58 -3.44 13.74
N LYS A 82 -27.13 -3.71 14.97
CA LYS A 82 -27.73 -4.73 15.84
C LYS A 82 -28.51 -4.07 16.97
N TYR A 83 -29.74 -4.53 17.21
CA TYR A 83 -30.55 -4.06 18.33
C TYR A 83 -30.23 -4.86 19.60
N PHE A 84 -29.77 -4.17 20.64
CA PHE A 84 -29.53 -4.75 21.98
C PHE A 84 -30.51 -4.22 23.02
N GLY A 85 -31.14 -3.07 22.77
CA GLY A 85 -32.02 -2.39 23.71
C GLY A 85 -31.27 -1.48 24.68
N THR A 86 -31.92 -0.39 25.08
CA THR A 86 -31.32 0.70 25.88
C THR A 86 -30.91 0.29 27.30
N THR A 87 -31.52 -0.74 27.86
CA THR A 87 -31.21 -1.25 29.21
C THR A 87 -30.12 -2.32 29.21
N SER A 88 -29.65 -2.76 28.04
CA SER A 88 -28.64 -3.82 27.95
C SER A 88 -27.28 -3.35 28.45
N ASN A 89 -26.55 -4.25 29.11
CA ASN A 89 -25.21 -3.96 29.62
C ASN A 89 -24.23 -3.70 28.46
N THR A 90 -24.37 -4.44 27.36
CA THR A 90 -23.55 -4.25 26.15
C THR A 90 -23.76 -2.87 25.52
N TYR A 91 -24.99 -2.32 25.57
CA TYR A 91 -25.27 -0.96 25.12
C TYR A 91 -24.60 0.08 26.02
N ASN A 92 -24.75 -0.05 27.35
CA ASN A 92 -24.28 0.95 28.31
C ASN A 92 -22.78 0.89 28.61
N GLN A 93 -22.16 -0.29 28.58
CA GLN A 93 -20.73 -0.46 28.78
C GLN A 93 -20.02 -0.44 27.41
N ASN A 94 -19.44 0.70 27.07
CA ASN A 94 -18.43 0.78 26.01
C ASN A 94 -17.12 1.31 26.60
N ASP A 95 -16.18 0.40 26.82
CA ASP A 95 -14.85 0.74 27.32
C ASP A 95 -14.11 1.66 26.36
N PHE A 96 -14.44 1.69 25.05
CA PHE A 96 -13.73 2.39 23.98
C PHE A 96 -14.56 3.52 23.37
N THR A 97 -14.62 4.67 24.06
CA THR A 97 -15.30 5.91 23.67
C THR A 97 -14.38 7.13 23.80
N LYS A 98 -14.57 8.14 22.96
CA LYS A 98 -13.95 9.47 23.14
C LYS A 98 -14.67 10.17 24.28
N GLN A 99 -14.13 10.14 25.50
CA GLN A 99 -14.68 10.91 26.61
C GLN A 99 -14.30 12.39 26.43
N THR A 100 -15.14 13.17 25.76
CA THR A 100 -15.09 14.64 25.92
C THR A 100 -15.76 14.97 27.25
N ALA A 101 -15.00 14.89 28.34
CA ALA A 101 -15.45 15.36 29.63
C ALA A 101 -15.56 16.90 29.60
N SER A 102 -16.71 17.40 30.06
CA SER A 102 -17.09 18.81 30.27
C SER A 102 -17.39 19.67 29.02
N GLU A 103 -18.66 19.70 28.60
CA GLU A 103 -19.50 20.92 28.52
C GLU A 103 -20.78 20.64 27.70
N SER A 104 -21.91 21.04 28.28
CA SER A 104 -23.28 20.98 27.75
C SER A 104 -23.98 19.61 27.78
N GLY A 105 -25.11 19.57 28.49
CA GLY A 105 -26.00 18.42 28.62
C GLY A 105 -26.72 18.02 27.33
N SER A 106 -25.97 17.59 26.31
CA SER A 106 -26.46 16.66 25.31
C SER A 106 -26.04 15.25 25.75
N GLY A 107 -26.82 14.67 26.67
CA GLY A 107 -26.80 13.23 26.84
C GLY A 107 -27.00 12.55 25.49
N TYR A 108 -26.54 11.30 25.38
CA TYR A 108 -27.00 10.30 24.40
C TYR A 108 -28.14 10.86 23.55
N GLN A 109 -27.86 11.22 22.29
CA GLN A 109 -28.91 11.73 21.41
C GLN A 109 -30.10 10.78 21.55
N LYS A 110 -31.24 11.35 21.98
CA LYS A 110 -32.48 10.69 22.37
C LYS A 110 -33.13 9.83 21.26
N HIS A 111 -32.39 9.43 20.25
CA HIS A 111 -32.86 8.81 19.00
C HIS A 111 -32.21 7.45 18.68
N ASP A 112 -31.17 7.02 19.39
CA ASP A 112 -30.64 5.66 19.21
C ASP A 112 -31.54 4.69 19.99
N ASP A 113 -32.57 4.18 19.31
CA ASP A 113 -33.53 3.18 19.79
C ASP A 113 -32.84 1.85 20.15
N GLY A 114 -31.85 1.84 21.05
CA GLY A 114 -31.12 0.64 21.51
C GLY A 114 -30.29 -0.08 20.44
N TYR A 115 -29.98 0.58 19.32
CA TYR A 115 -29.12 0.04 18.26
C TYR A 115 -27.64 0.31 18.54
N ILE A 116 -26.79 -0.68 18.25
CA ILE A 116 -25.34 -0.55 18.25
C ILE A 116 -24.85 -0.81 16.83
N GLY A 117 -24.02 0.12 16.34
CA GLY A 117 -23.34 0.01 15.06
C GLY A 117 -22.02 -0.74 15.18
N PHE A 118 -21.78 -1.68 14.28
CA PHE A 118 -20.47 -2.27 14.04
C PHE A 118 -20.09 -2.07 12.58
N TYR A 119 -18.80 -1.93 12.30
CA TYR A 119 -18.33 -1.81 10.93
C TYR A 119 -16.98 -2.49 10.72
N HIS A 120 -16.72 -2.82 9.46
CA HIS A 120 -15.43 -3.20 8.94
C HIS A 120 -15.29 -2.78 7.48
N TYR A 121 -14.05 -2.76 7.00
CA TYR A 121 -13.76 -2.47 5.60
C TYR A 121 -13.32 -3.73 4.87
N ALA A 122 -13.62 -3.82 3.57
CA ALA A 122 -13.18 -4.94 2.75
C ALA A 122 -12.75 -4.51 1.34
N ASN A 123 -11.80 -5.25 0.77
CA ASN A 123 -11.46 -5.22 -0.64
C ASN A 123 -11.34 -6.66 -1.16
N GLY A 124 -11.42 -6.84 -2.48
CA GLY A 124 -11.19 -8.14 -3.10
C GLY A 124 -12.41 -9.07 -3.10
N ILE A 125 -13.62 -8.56 -2.84
CA ILE A 125 -14.86 -9.33 -2.99
C ILE A 125 -15.04 -9.61 -4.49
N SER A 126 -15.25 -10.88 -4.88
CA SER A 126 -15.51 -11.23 -6.27
C SER A 126 -16.89 -10.73 -6.71
N PHE A 127 -17.02 -10.32 -7.97
CA PHE A 127 -18.29 -9.90 -8.58
C PHE A 127 -18.61 -10.71 -9.85
N ASP A 128 -18.14 -11.95 -9.93
CA ASP A 128 -18.36 -12.83 -11.08
C ASP A 128 -19.86 -13.00 -11.37
N TYR A 129 -20.69 -13.09 -10.32
CA TYR A 129 -22.15 -13.18 -10.38
C TYR A 129 -22.86 -11.87 -9.97
N LEU A 130 -22.16 -10.75 -10.11
CA LEU A 130 -22.67 -9.39 -9.90
C LEU A 130 -23.20 -9.18 -8.47
N GLN A 131 -24.53 -9.21 -8.31
CA GLN A 131 -25.19 -9.00 -7.03
C GLN A 131 -25.18 -10.26 -6.16
N GLU A 132 -25.17 -11.45 -6.76
CA GLU A 132 -25.32 -12.72 -6.04
C GLU A 132 -24.12 -12.98 -5.15
N ASP A 133 -22.92 -12.55 -5.56
CA ASP A 133 -21.71 -12.65 -4.75
C ASP A 133 -21.75 -11.72 -3.52
N ILE A 134 -22.36 -10.53 -3.63
CA ILE A 134 -22.56 -9.63 -2.49
C ILE A 134 -23.53 -10.28 -1.50
N GLU A 135 -24.60 -10.89 -2.02
CA GLU A 135 -25.56 -11.61 -1.19
C GLU A 135 -24.90 -12.81 -0.51
N GLU A 136 -24.13 -13.62 -1.23
CA GLU A 136 -23.39 -14.76 -0.69
C GLU A 136 -22.42 -14.32 0.41
N TYR A 137 -21.64 -13.27 0.15
CA TYR A 137 -20.73 -12.70 1.13
C TYR A 137 -21.47 -12.27 2.40
N ILE A 138 -22.59 -11.55 2.27
CA ILE A 138 -23.37 -11.09 3.43
C ILE A 138 -24.03 -12.26 4.16
N LEU A 139 -24.53 -13.27 3.45
CA LEU A 139 -25.11 -14.47 4.07
C LEU A 139 -24.05 -15.25 4.85
N GLN A 140 -22.84 -15.36 4.31
CA GLN A 140 -21.69 -15.96 4.99
C GLN A 140 -21.29 -15.14 6.23
N LEU A 141 -21.26 -13.81 6.13
CA LEU A 141 -21.00 -12.90 7.25
C LEU A 141 -22.01 -13.10 8.39
N ILE A 142 -23.30 -13.22 8.08
CA ILE A 142 -24.36 -13.42 9.08
C ILE A 142 -24.36 -14.86 9.62
N GLY A 143 -23.78 -15.81 8.87
CA GLY A 143 -23.85 -17.23 9.19
C GLY A 143 -25.20 -17.87 8.85
N ILE A 144 -25.85 -17.41 7.78
CA ILE A 144 -27.10 -17.97 7.26
C ILE A 144 -26.77 -18.94 6.12
N GLU A 145 -27.32 -20.16 6.19
CA GLU A 145 -27.34 -21.13 5.10
C GLU A 145 -28.68 -21.12 4.39
N VAL A 146 -28.65 -21.36 3.07
CA VAL A 146 -29.85 -21.58 2.26
C VAL A 146 -30.10 -23.08 2.22
N VAL A 147 -31.14 -23.53 2.92
CA VAL A 147 -31.59 -24.94 2.93
C VAL A 147 -33.00 -24.99 2.37
N ASP A 148 -33.20 -25.70 1.25
CA ASP A 148 -34.49 -25.83 0.55
C ASP A 148 -35.16 -24.46 0.23
N ASP A 149 -34.41 -23.54 -0.39
CA ASP A 149 -34.83 -22.15 -0.70
C ASP A 149 -35.27 -21.31 0.50
N LYS A 150 -34.91 -21.73 1.72
CA LYS A 150 -35.20 -21.03 2.97
C LYS A 150 -33.91 -20.65 3.68
N TYR A 151 -33.84 -19.39 4.13
CA TYR A 151 -32.74 -18.87 4.94
C TYR A 151 -32.83 -19.41 6.37
N GLN A 152 -31.81 -20.14 6.83
CA GLN A 152 -31.69 -20.64 8.20
C GLN A 152 -30.32 -20.31 8.79
N PHE A 153 -30.27 -19.97 10.08
CA PHE A 153 -28.97 -19.76 10.76
C PHE A 153 -28.21 -21.08 10.94
N LYS A 154 -26.88 -21.03 10.77
CA LYS A 154 -25.99 -22.13 11.14
C LYS A 154 -26.11 -22.45 12.62
N LYS A 155 -26.09 -23.73 12.97
CA LYS A 155 -26.16 -24.20 14.37
C LYS A 155 -25.00 -23.70 15.22
N SER A 156 -23.82 -23.52 14.63
CA SER A 156 -22.62 -22.99 15.29
C SER A 156 -22.75 -21.50 15.65
N GLU A 157 -23.41 -20.71 14.81
CA GLU A 157 -23.61 -19.26 15.05
C GLU A 157 -24.76 -18.97 16.02
N LEU A 158 -25.77 -19.84 16.10
CA LEU A 158 -26.81 -19.76 17.14
C LEU A 158 -26.27 -19.90 18.57
N ALA A 159 -25.08 -20.52 18.74
CA ALA A 159 -24.39 -20.68 20.02
C ALA A 159 -23.36 -19.57 20.30
N SER A 160 -23.08 -18.68 19.34
CA SER A 160 -22.04 -17.66 19.47
C SER A 160 -22.55 -16.41 20.20
N GLU A 161 -21.64 -15.70 20.91
CA GLU A 161 -21.93 -14.39 21.52
C GLU A 161 -22.35 -13.32 20.49
N ARG A 162 -22.14 -13.58 19.19
CA ARG A 162 -22.45 -12.67 18.09
C ARG A 162 -23.95 -12.65 17.75
N TYR A 163 -24.68 -13.70 18.12
CA TYR A 163 -26.12 -13.80 17.91
C TYR A 163 -26.89 -13.14 19.06
N VAL A 164 -27.60 -12.07 18.74
CA VAL A 164 -28.41 -11.33 19.71
C VAL A 164 -29.86 -11.76 19.58
N HIS A 165 -30.43 -12.26 20.68
CA HIS A 165 -31.84 -12.61 20.76
C HIS A 165 -32.68 -11.33 20.77
N SER A 166 -33.02 -10.85 19.58
CA SER A 166 -33.78 -9.62 19.35
C SER A 166 -35.05 -9.93 18.57
N LYS A 167 -36.18 -9.32 18.95
CA LYS A 167 -37.41 -9.32 18.15
C LYS A 167 -37.38 -8.29 17.01
N ARG A 168 -36.41 -7.37 17.04
CA ARG A 168 -36.27 -6.29 16.05
C ARG A 168 -35.27 -6.67 14.97
N GLU A 169 -35.45 -6.05 13.81
CA GLU A 169 -34.65 -6.25 12.61
C GLU A 169 -33.17 -5.90 12.81
N MET A 170 -32.30 -6.69 12.18
CA MET A 170 -30.89 -6.37 12.00
C MET A 170 -30.70 -5.74 10.62
N VAL A 171 -29.97 -4.64 10.55
CA VAL A 171 -29.75 -3.90 9.30
C VAL A 171 -28.29 -4.00 8.91
N ILE A 172 -28.00 -4.46 7.70
CA ILE A 172 -26.65 -4.54 7.15
C ILE A 172 -26.60 -3.70 5.89
N THR A 173 -25.62 -2.81 5.80
CA THR A 173 -25.41 -1.94 4.64
C THR A 173 -24.02 -2.18 4.08
N TYR A 174 -23.95 -2.65 2.84
CA TYR A 174 -22.72 -2.77 2.07
C TYR A 174 -22.59 -1.54 1.16
N CYS A 175 -21.44 -0.87 1.18
CA CYS A 175 -21.17 0.29 0.35
C CYS A 175 -19.89 0.06 -0.47
N SER A 176 -19.93 0.32 -1.78
CA SER A 176 -18.79 0.27 -2.68
C SER A 176 -18.72 1.52 -3.55
N TYR A 177 -17.51 2.06 -3.72
CA TYR A 177 -17.29 3.26 -4.51
C TYR A 177 -16.89 2.91 -5.96
N ASN A 178 -17.53 3.52 -6.96
CA ASN A 178 -17.10 3.46 -8.36
C ASN A 178 -16.27 4.70 -8.69
N ILE A 179 -15.00 4.49 -9.05
CA ILE A 179 -14.03 5.56 -9.35
C ILE A 179 -14.37 6.28 -10.66
N PHE A 180 -14.79 5.53 -11.68
CA PHE A 180 -15.00 6.06 -13.03
C PHE A 180 -16.24 6.95 -13.12
N ASN A 181 -17.35 6.51 -12.53
CA ASN A 181 -18.60 7.29 -12.50
C ASN A 181 -18.69 8.24 -11.29
N LYS A 182 -17.74 8.15 -10.36
CA LYS A 182 -17.74 8.85 -9.06
C LYS A 182 -19.10 8.68 -8.35
N SER A 183 -19.51 7.44 -8.15
CA SER A 183 -20.79 7.09 -7.53
C SER A 183 -20.61 6.02 -6.45
N ASP A 184 -21.38 6.14 -5.37
CA ASP A 184 -21.40 5.17 -4.27
C ASP A 184 -22.58 4.20 -4.49
N PHE A 185 -22.27 2.91 -4.65
CA PHE A 185 -23.23 1.82 -4.70
C PHE A 185 -23.50 1.34 -3.28
N ARG A 186 -24.77 1.30 -2.87
CA ARG A 186 -25.18 0.82 -1.54
C ARG A 186 -26.19 -0.30 -1.66
N ALA A 187 -25.94 -1.41 -0.99
CA ALA A 187 -26.88 -2.52 -0.84
C ALA A 187 -27.27 -2.64 0.63
N ARG A 188 -28.55 -2.49 0.94
CA ARG A 188 -29.11 -2.58 2.28
C ARG A 188 -29.94 -3.86 2.41
N PHE A 189 -29.58 -4.66 3.40
CA PHE A 189 -30.20 -5.92 3.78
C PHE A 189 -30.85 -5.76 5.15
N VAL A 190 -32.14 -6.00 5.23
CA VAL A 190 -32.89 -5.97 6.49
C VAL A 190 -33.31 -7.39 6.83
N VAL A 191 -32.74 -7.92 7.91
CA VAL A 191 -32.94 -9.29 8.37
C VAL A 191 -33.95 -9.27 9.51
N HIS A 192 -35.12 -9.86 9.28
CA HIS A 192 -36.17 -9.98 10.29
C HIS A 192 -35.88 -11.16 11.20
N MET A 193 -35.62 -10.88 12.48
CA MET A 193 -35.30 -11.90 13.48
C MET A 193 -36.58 -12.47 14.09
N ASN A 194 -36.74 -13.79 14.02
CA ASN A 194 -37.86 -14.47 14.66
C ASN A 194 -37.55 -14.80 16.13
N SER A 195 -38.50 -14.52 17.03
CA SER A 195 -38.35 -14.74 18.48
C SER A 195 -38.28 -16.22 18.90
N SER A 196 -38.45 -17.19 17.98
CA SER A 196 -38.58 -18.61 18.30
C SER A 196 -37.38 -19.42 17.82
N LEU A 197 -36.74 -20.14 18.74
CA LEU A 197 -35.57 -21.02 18.53
C LEU A 197 -35.82 -22.24 17.60
N LYS A 198 -37.06 -22.44 17.11
CA LYS A 198 -37.38 -23.54 16.20
C LYS A 198 -37.24 -23.06 14.76
N SER A 199 -36.34 -23.69 14.01
CA SER A 199 -36.15 -23.70 12.53
C SER A 199 -37.30 -23.06 11.75
N THR A 200 -37.37 -21.73 11.78
CA THR A 200 -38.30 -20.94 10.97
C THR A 200 -37.47 -20.19 9.95
N PRO A 201 -37.95 -20.06 8.70
CA PRO A 201 -37.24 -19.33 7.67
C PRO A 201 -37.08 -17.86 8.09
N VAL A 202 -35.87 -17.33 7.96
CA VAL A 202 -35.54 -15.92 8.16
C VAL A 202 -35.99 -15.14 6.93
N GLN A 203 -36.68 -14.02 7.11
CA GLN A 203 -37.04 -13.11 6.01
C GLN A 203 -35.97 -12.04 5.85
N ILE A 204 -35.51 -11.81 4.62
CA ILE A 204 -34.47 -10.84 4.27
C ILE A 204 -35.01 -9.91 3.19
N ASP A 205 -35.21 -8.63 3.53
CA ASP A 205 -35.58 -7.60 2.58
C ASP A 205 -34.31 -6.94 1.99
N LYS A 206 -34.28 -6.79 0.66
CA LYS A 206 -33.10 -6.32 -0.10
C LYS A 206 -33.43 -5.03 -0.86
N SER A 207 -32.60 -4.01 -0.70
CA SER A 207 -32.73 -2.73 -1.41
C SER A 207 -31.38 -2.20 -1.86
N TYR A 208 -31.32 -1.58 -3.04
CA TYR A 208 -30.07 -1.09 -3.65
C TYR A 208 -30.21 0.37 -4.07
N GLN A 209 -29.12 1.12 -3.92
CA GLN A 209 -29.07 2.55 -4.22
C GLN A 209 -27.76 2.89 -4.93
N VAL A 210 -27.83 3.73 -5.97
CA VAL A 210 -26.65 4.34 -6.59
C VAL A 210 -26.72 5.83 -6.34
N ILE A 211 -25.80 6.33 -5.53
CA ILE A 211 -25.70 7.73 -5.15
C ILE A 211 -24.59 8.36 -6.01
N PRO A 212 -24.91 9.16 -7.03
CA PRO A 212 -23.90 9.89 -7.80
C PRO A 212 -23.32 11.04 -6.97
N ASN A 213 -22.05 11.39 -7.19
CA ASN A 213 -21.41 12.50 -6.49
C ASN A 213 -22.11 13.84 -6.85
N PRO A 214 -22.50 14.66 -5.84
CA PRO A 214 -23.15 15.96 -6.07
C PRO A 214 -22.24 17.02 -6.72
N SER A 215 -20.91 16.91 -6.59
CA SER A 215 -19.96 17.95 -7.02
C SER A 215 -19.60 17.91 -8.52
N GLY A 216 -19.91 16.81 -9.22
CA GLY A 216 -19.59 16.63 -10.65
C GLY A 216 -20.58 17.25 -11.63
N SER A 217 -21.63 17.89 -11.14
CA SER A 217 -22.68 18.52 -11.94
C SER A 217 -22.67 20.03 -11.75
N ALA A 218 -22.92 20.77 -12.85
CA ALA A 218 -23.13 22.21 -12.80
C ALA A 218 -24.06 22.62 -11.63
N PRO A 219 -23.80 23.74 -10.96
CA PRO A 219 -24.56 24.15 -9.77
C PRO A 219 -26.06 24.19 -10.10
N GLY A 220 -26.84 23.30 -9.47
CA GLY A 220 -28.28 23.14 -9.70
C GLY A 220 -28.74 21.82 -10.35
N SER A 221 -27.83 20.93 -10.78
CA SER A 221 -28.19 19.64 -11.39
C SER A 221 -27.80 18.43 -10.51
N HIS A 222 -28.37 18.31 -9.30
CA HIS A 222 -28.21 17.09 -8.52
C HIS A 222 -28.72 15.89 -9.33
N ARG A 223 -27.81 15.00 -9.75
CA ARG A 223 -28.19 13.71 -10.33
C ARG A 223 -28.99 12.97 -9.26
N LYS A 224 -30.24 12.60 -9.57
CA LYS A 224 -31.12 11.91 -8.63
C LYS A 224 -30.50 10.57 -8.22
N THR A 225 -30.54 10.24 -6.93
CA THR A 225 -30.23 8.90 -6.44
C THR A 225 -31.10 7.88 -7.14
N LEU A 226 -30.48 6.84 -7.70
CA LEU A 226 -31.19 5.75 -8.38
C LEU A 226 -31.48 4.66 -7.34
N LEU A 227 -32.75 4.28 -7.22
CA LEU A 227 -33.23 3.27 -6.28
C LEU A 227 -33.65 2.03 -7.04
N TYR A 228 -33.19 0.86 -6.59
CA TYR A 228 -33.52 -0.43 -7.18
C TYR A 228 -33.94 -1.42 -6.10
N ASN A 229 -34.98 -2.19 -6.38
CA ASN A 229 -35.37 -3.39 -5.63
C ASN A 229 -34.70 -4.63 -6.26
N HIS A 230 -34.78 -5.77 -5.57
CA HIS A 230 -34.22 -7.06 -6.01
C HIS A 230 -34.62 -7.47 -7.45
N HIS A 231 -35.82 -7.11 -7.92
CA HIS A 231 -36.24 -7.40 -9.29
C HIS A 231 -35.73 -6.40 -10.34
N THR A 232 -35.54 -5.13 -9.95
CA THR A 232 -35.23 -4.03 -10.89
C THR A 232 -33.73 -3.80 -11.07
N ILE A 233 -32.90 -4.27 -10.15
CA ILE A 233 -31.43 -4.15 -10.22
C ILE A 233 -30.83 -4.76 -11.50
N LYS A 234 -31.48 -5.76 -12.12
CA LYS A 234 -31.09 -6.29 -13.43
C LYS A 234 -31.14 -5.25 -14.57
N GLN A 235 -31.79 -4.10 -14.35
CA GLN A 235 -31.80 -2.97 -15.29
C GLN A 235 -30.50 -2.15 -15.25
N LEU A 236 -29.63 -2.34 -14.24
CA LEU A 236 -28.35 -1.65 -14.15
C LEU A 236 -27.43 -2.09 -15.32
N PRO A 237 -26.79 -1.16 -16.05
CA PRO A 237 -25.91 -1.53 -17.16
C PRO A 237 -24.74 -2.44 -16.73
N LEU A 238 -24.44 -3.46 -17.53
CA LEU A 238 -23.29 -4.35 -17.30
C LEU A 238 -21.96 -3.58 -17.26
N SER A 239 -21.85 -2.48 -18.00
CA SER A 239 -20.67 -1.61 -17.95
C SER A 239 -20.42 -1.00 -16.58
N TYR A 240 -21.46 -0.74 -15.79
CA TYR A 240 -21.32 -0.21 -14.43
C TYR A 240 -20.69 -1.26 -13.50
N TRP A 241 -21.10 -2.52 -13.65
CA TRP A 241 -20.51 -3.62 -12.89
C TRP A 241 -19.05 -3.87 -13.27
N ASP A 242 -18.72 -3.80 -14.56
CA ASP A 242 -17.32 -3.87 -15.02
C ASP A 242 -16.48 -2.72 -14.43
N GLU A 243 -17.03 -1.50 -14.37
CA GLU A 243 -16.37 -0.34 -13.75
C GLU A 243 -16.18 -0.52 -12.24
N LEU A 244 -17.17 -1.11 -11.56
CA LEU A 244 -17.11 -1.40 -10.13
C LEU A 244 -16.06 -2.47 -9.81
N LYS A 245 -16.02 -3.56 -10.61
CA LYS A 245 -14.96 -4.59 -10.56
C LYS A 245 -13.56 -3.99 -10.74
N ALA A 246 -13.40 -3.18 -11.78
CA ALA A 246 -12.11 -2.53 -12.05
C ALA A 246 -11.73 -1.58 -10.92
N SER A 247 -12.69 -0.85 -10.35
CA SER A 247 -12.47 0.04 -9.21
C SER A 247 -12.01 -0.73 -7.97
N HIS A 248 -12.60 -1.89 -7.68
CA HIS A 248 -12.18 -2.75 -6.58
C HIS A 248 -10.77 -3.28 -6.73
N LEU A 249 -10.44 -3.73 -7.93
CA LEU A 249 -9.13 -4.28 -8.20
C LEU A 249 -8.05 -3.21 -8.08
N ILE A 250 -8.30 -1.99 -8.57
CA ILE A 250 -7.38 -0.85 -8.42
C ILE A 250 -7.20 -0.49 -6.93
N ARG A 251 -8.31 -0.41 -6.16
CA ARG A 251 -8.25 -0.12 -4.73
C ARG A 251 -7.50 -1.18 -3.93
N LEU A 252 -7.74 -2.47 -4.24
CA LEU A 252 -7.11 -3.60 -3.56
C LEU A 252 -5.59 -3.46 -3.56
N PHE A 253 -4.98 -3.35 -4.74
CA PHE A 253 -3.51 -3.26 -4.83
C PHE A 253 -2.97 -1.92 -4.35
N HIS A 254 -3.68 -0.82 -4.61
CA HIS A 254 -3.25 0.49 -4.11
C HIS A 254 -3.15 0.51 -2.58
N GLN A 255 -4.15 -0.05 -1.88
CA GLN A 255 -4.19 -0.07 -0.42
C GLN A 255 -3.31 -1.18 0.17
N VAL A 256 -3.30 -2.39 -0.38
CA VAL A 256 -2.46 -3.50 0.11
C VAL A 256 -0.97 -3.10 0.10
N ASP A 257 -0.51 -2.47 -0.98
CA ASP A 257 0.91 -2.14 -1.14
C ASP A 257 1.29 -0.78 -0.49
N ASN A 258 0.32 0.08 -0.13
CA ASN A 258 0.56 1.33 0.58
C ASN A 258 -0.10 1.36 1.98
N PRO A 259 0.63 1.00 3.05
CA PRO A 259 0.10 1.01 4.42
C PRO A 259 -0.48 2.36 4.86
N ALA A 260 0.07 3.47 4.38
CA ALA A 260 -0.42 4.83 4.65
C ALA A 260 -1.88 5.05 4.20
N SER A 261 -2.33 4.35 3.17
CA SER A 261 -3.68 4.47 2.60
C SER A 261 -4.68 3.47 3.17
N GLN A 262 -4.24 2.53 4.03
CA GLN A 262 -5.08 1.51 4.64
C GLN A 262 -5.81 2.04 5.87
N LEU A 263 -7.12 1.78 5.94
CA LEU A 263 -7.93 2.01 7.13
C LEU A 263 -7.78 0.87 8.13
N THR A 264 -7.97 1.17 9.42
CA THR A 264 -8.02 0.12 10.45
C THR A 264 -9.25 -0.77 10.26
N GLY A 265 -9.07 -2.09 10.41
CA GLY A 265 -10.14 -3.07 10.18
C GLY A 265 -10.44 -3.35 8.70
N LEU A 266 -9.50 -3.05 7.79
CA LEU A 266 -9.55 -3.45 6.39
C LEU A 266 -9.22 -4.94 6.22
N VAL A 267 -10.04 -5.65 5.46
CA VAL A 267 -9.83 -7.04 5.05
C VAL A 267 -9.56 -7.10 3.55
N ASN A 268 -8.42 -7.67 3.15
CA ASN A 268 -8.06 -7.79 1.73
C ASN A 268 -8.12 -9.25 1.28
N TYR A 269 -9.08 -9.58 0.40
CA TYR A 269 -9.29 -10.94 -0.12
C TYR A 269 -8.56 -11.21 -1.44
N SER A 270 -8.13 -12.47 -1.65
CA SER A 270 -7.36 -12.90 -2.84
C SER A 270 -8.20 -13.26 -4.06
N ASN A 271 -9.53 -13.12 -4.01
CA ASN A 271 -10.45 -13.76 -4.94
C ASN A 271 -10.20 -13.46 -6.44
N PHE A 272 -9.63 -12.30 -6.76
CA PHE A 272 -9.30 -11.90 -8.14
C PHE A 272 -8.04 -12.59 -8.72
N ILE A 273 -7.25 -13.23 -7.85
CA ILE A 273 -5.89 -13.70 -8.14
C ILE A 273 -5.72 -15.19 -7.79
N ASP A 274 -6.77 -15.90 -7.37
CA ASP A 274 -6.64 -17.30 -6.93
C ASP A 274 -6.15 -18.24 -8.04
N SER A 275 -6.49 -17.95 -9.31
CA SER A 275 -6.14 -18.78 -10.46
C SER A 275 -5.66 -17.97 -11.65
N LYS A 276 -4.85 -18.59 -12.52
CA LYS A 276 -4.35 -17.99 -13.76
C LYS A 276 -5.47 -17.52 -14.69
N ALA A 277 -6.59 -18.24 -14.74
CA ALA A 277 -7.77 -17.84 -15.53
C ALA A 277 -8.41 -16.54 -15.00
N LYS A 278 -8.57 -16.43 -13.67
CA LYS A 278 -9.06 -15.20 -13.02
C LYS A 278 -8.08 -14.04 -13.19
N LEU A 279 -6.77 -14.32 -13.15
CA LEU A 279 -5.72 -13.34 -13.42
C LEU A 279 -5.81 -12.79 -14.86
N LYS A 280 -5.95 -13.66 -15.86
CA LYS A 280 -6.19 -13.27 -17.28
C LYS A 280 -7.47 -12.45 -17.43
N HIS A 281 -8.55 -12.81 -16.72
CA HIS A 281 -9.80 -12.04 -16.72
C HIS A 281 -9.62 -10.64 -16.14
N SER A 282 -8.93 -10.52 -15.00
CA SER A 282 -8.60 -9.24 -14.35
C SER A 282 -7.77 -8.32 -15.25
N VAL A 283 -6.77 -8.88 -15.95
CA VAL A 283 -5.96 -8.14 -16.94
C VAL A 283 -6.82 -7.61 -18.09
N ARG A 284 -7.68 -8.45 -18.67
CA ARG A 284 -8.59 -8.05 -19.75
C ARG A 284 -9.55 -6.94 -19.31
N LEU A 285 -10.05 -7.03 -18.09
CA LEU A 285 -10.94 -6.01 -17.52
C LEU A 285 -10.24 -4.66 -17.40
N LEU A 286 -9.01 -4.61 -16.87
CA LEU A 286 -8.24 -3.36 -16.77
C LEU A 286 -7.89 -2.78 -18.15
N ALA A 287 -7.49 -3.63 -19.12
CA ALA A 287 -7.15 -3.20 -20.47
C ALA A 287 -8.32 -2.45 -21.15
N LYS A 288 -9.56 -2.91 -20.93
CA LYS A 288 -10.78 -2.26 -21.44
C LYS A 288 -10.94 -0.81 -20.96
N PHE A 289 -10.46 -0.48 -19.75
CA PHE A 289 -10.64 0.84 -19.13
C PHE A 289 -9.42 1.76 -19.18
N LEU A 290 -8.36 1.40 -19.92
CA LEU A 290 -7.15 2.22 -20.05
C LEU A 290 -7.44 3.66 -20.51
N ASN A 291 -8.39 3.86 -21.42
CA ASN A 291 -8.83 5.20 -21.85
C ASN A 291 -9.35 6.11 -20.71
N LYS A 292 -9.96 5.51 -19.68
CA LYS A 292 -10.47 6.20 -18.49
C LYS A 292 -9.48 6.22 -17.32
N GLY A 293 -8.25 5.71 -17.51
CA GLY A 293 -7.25 5.58 -16.43
C GLY A 293 -6.88 6.92 -15.75
N HIS A 294 -7.01 8.04 -16.45
CA HIS A 294 -6.79 9.39 -15.89
C HIS A 294 -7.72 9.74 -14.70
N LEU A 295 -8.83 9.02 -14.53
CA LEU A 295 -9.77 9.19 -13.41
C LEU A 295 -9.31 8.45 -12.14
N CYS A 296 -8.44 7.45 -12.27
CA CYS A 296 -8.00 6.58 -11.16
C CYS A 296 -6.89 7.20 -10.30
N GLY A 297 -6.44 8.40 -10.65
CA GLY A 297 -5.29 9.04 -10.02
C GLY A 297 -3.95 8.57 -10.50
N SER A 298 -2.92 9.30 -10.06
CA SER A 298 -1.52 9.00 -10.32
C SER A 298 -0.73 9.08 -9.02
N ASN A 299 0.35 8.31 -8.92
CA ASN A 299 1.31 8.46 -7.83
C ASN A 299 1.85 9.90 -7.81
N LEU A 300 1.88 10.48 -6.60
CA LEU A 300 2.27 11.87 -6.35
C LEU A 300 3.76 12.11 -6.66
N SER A 301 4.56 11.04 -6.69
CA SER A 301 5.99 11.04 -7.00
C SER A 301 6.35 11.44 -8.42
N TYR A 302 5.39 11.39 -9.34
CA TYR A 302 5.55 11.87 -10.71
C TYR A 302 5.39 13.40 -10.83
N GLY A 303 4.94 14.09 -9.77
CA GLY A 303 4.61 15.50 -9.80
C GLY A 303 3.26 15.81 -10.46
N LEU A 304 3.03 17.08 -10.81
CA LEU A 304 1.76 17.49 -11.42
C LEU A 304 1.59 16.89 -12.83
N PRO A 305 0.36 16.50 -13.22
CA PRO A 305 0.08 16.07 -14.58
C PRO A 305 0.32 17.18 -15.61
N THR A 306 1.21 16.92 -16.56
CA THR A 306 1.63 17.86 -17.62
C THR A 306 1.08 17.47 -18.99
N ILE A 307 1.15 18.39 -19.95
CA ILE A 307 0.68 18.19 -21.34
C ILE A 307 1.72 18.75 -22.32
N CYS A 308 1.84 18.09 -23.46
CA CYS A 308 2.52 18.57 -24.67
C CYS A 308 1.70 18.16 -25.89
N GLY A 309 1.53 19.07 -26.85
CA GLY A 309 0.81 18.83 -28.10
C GLY A 309 0.04 20.07 -28.60
N ASN A 310 -0.20 20.14 -29.91
CA ASN A 310 -1.02 21.19 -30.52
C ASN A 310 -2.51 20.99 -30.19
N LYS A 311 -3.25 22.10 -30.07
CA LYS A 311 -4.68 22.17 -29.69
C LYS A 311 -5.65 21.30 -30.54
N GLY A 312 -5.18 20.63 -31.59
CA GLY A 312 -5.97 19.81 -32.52
C GLY A 312 -5.88 18.30 -32.30
N ASP A 313 -4.79 17.78 -31.70
CA ASP A 313 -4.78 16.41 -31.17
C ASP A 313 -5.42 16.44 -29.78
N GLN A 314 -6.21 15.42 -29.42
CA GLN A 314 -6.76 15.28 -28.07
C GLN A 314 -5.60 15.23 -27.07
N SER A 315 -5.18 16.39 -26.54
CA SER A 315 -3.93 16.52 -25.79
C SER A 315 -4.06 15.81 -24.44
N LYS A 316 -3.71 14.53 -24.42
CA LYS A 316 -3.73 13.66 -23.25
C LYS A 316 -2.64 14.12 -22.27
N LYS A 317 -3.00 14.34 -20.99
CA LYS A 317 -2.01 14.64 -19.94
C LYS A 317 -1.19 13.41 -19.60
N THR A 318 -0.06 13.58 -18.89
CA THR A 318 0.78 12.47 -18.41
C THR A 318 0.01 11.46 -17.55
N ASN A 319 -1.01 11.90 -16.80
CA ASN A 319 -1.86 11.01 -15.99
C ASN A 319 -2.68 9.99 -16.81
N HIS A 320 -2.83 10.21 -18.11
CA HIS A 320 -3.48 9.24 -19.00
C HIS A 320 -2.65 7.95 -19.09
N TYR A 321 -1.33 8.07 -18.98
CA TYR A 321 -0.38 6.97 -19.07
C TYR A 321 0.19 6.54 -17.71
N ARG A 322 0.41 7.52 -16.81
CA ARG A 322 0.88 7.31 -15.44
C ARG A 322 -0.31 7.36 -14.49
N ASN A 323 -0.90 6.21 -14.18
CA ASN A 323 -2.04 6.14 -13.27
C ASN A 323 -2.04 4.85 -12.45
N ASN A 324 -2.87 4.84 -11.41
CA ASN A 324 -3.00 3.69 -10.51
C ASN A 324 -3.53 2.44 -11.24
N LEU A 325 -4.32 2.60 -12.31
CA LEU A 325 -4.78 1.48 -13.14
C LEU A 325 -3.60 0.78 -13.82
N VAL A 326 -2.68 1.55 -14.43
CA VAL A 326 -1.46 1.01 -15.05
C VAL A 326 -0.55 0.38 -14.00
N ASN A 327 -0.42 1.00 -12.81
CA ASN A 327 0.34 0.40 -11.70
C ASN A 327 -0.26 -0.96 -11.32
N THR A 328 -1.58 -1.05 -11.18
CA THR A 328 -2.26 -2.31 -10.87
C THR A 328 -2.07 -3.36 -11.98
N LEU A 329 -2.07 -2.95 -13.24
CA LEU A 329 -1.79 -3.84 -14.36
C LEU A 329 -0.36 -4.41 -14.29
N ILE A 330 0.63 -3.56 -13.98
CA ILE A 330 2.03 -3.97 -13.75
C ILE A 330 2.09 -4.99 -12.60
N ARG A 331 1.41 -4.69 -11.49
CA ARG A 331 1.36 -5.55 -10.30
C ARG A 331 0.79 -6.93 -10.61
N LEU A 332 -0.30 -7.01 -11.38
CA LEU A 332 -0.89 -8.30 -11.79
C LEU A 332 0.07 -9.12 -12.65
N VAL A 333 0.77 -8.47 -13.58
CA VAL A 333 1.71 -9.15 -14.47
C VAL A 333 2.94 -9.66 -13.72
N GLN A 334 3.40 -8.96 -12.67
CA GLN A 334 4.52 -9.41 -11.82
C GLN A 334 4.23 -10.71 -11.05
N LEU A 335 2.96 -11.05 -10.84
CA LEU A 335 2.59 -12.26 -10.12
C LEU A 335 2.82 -13.54 -10.95
N ASP A 336 2.77 -13.43 -12.29
CA ASP A 336 3.06 -14.55 -13.19
C ASP A 336 4.56 -14.66 -13.48
N LEU A 337 5.16 -15.77 -13.04
CA LEU A 337 6.56 -16.11 -13.31
C LEU A 337 6.82 -16.53 -14.76
N SER A 338 5.81 -17.03 -15.48
CA SER A 338 5.93 -17.57 -16.84
C SER A 338 6.07 -16.47 -17.90
N GLY A 339 5.51 -15.28 -17.63
CA GLY A 339 5.44 -14.19 -18.59
C GLY A 339 4.33 -14.34 -19.64
N ALA A 340 3.52 -15.41 -19.56
CA ALA A 340 2.40 -15.67 -20.47
C ALA A 340 1.27 -14.65 -20.27
N VAL A 341 0.98 -14.28 -19.02
CA VAL A 341 -0.01 -13.24 -18.71
C VAL A 341 0.44 -11.88 -19.22
N ASN A 342 1.75 -11.62 -19.22
CA ASN A 342 2.31 -10.39 -19.78
C ASN A 342 2.08 -10.28 -21.29
N GLN A 343 2.42 -11.34 -22.03
CA GLN A 343 2.19 -11.39 -23.47
C GLN A 343 0.71 -11.24 -23.81
N TYR A 344 -0.16 -11.94 -23.07
CA TYR A 344 -1.60 -11.79 -23.20
C TYR A 344 -2.09 -10.35 -22.95
N ALA A 345 -1.55 -9.67 -21.93
CA ALA A 345 -1.86 -8.27 -21.67
C ALA A 345 -1.47 -7.35 -22.84
N ILE A 346 -0.28 -7.56 -23.42
CA ILE A 346 0.22 -6.78 -24.55
C ILE A 346 -0.65 -7.01 -25.80
N ASP A 347 -1.02 -8.26 -26.07
CA ASP A 347 -1.85 -8.61 -27.22
C ASP A 347 -3.27 -8.04 -27.10
N GLU A 348 -3.88 -8.10 -25.90
CA GLU A 348 -5.18 -7.48 -25.63
C GLU A 348 -5.13 -5.95 -25.80
N ILE A 349 -4.07 -5.28 -25.32
CA ILE A 349 -3.92 -3.83 -25.50
C ILE A 349 -3.80 -3.48 -26.98
N ARG A 350 -3.01 -4.24 -27.76
CA ARG A 350 -2.86 -4.04 -29.21
C ARG A 350 -4.17 -4.30 -29.96
N ALA A 351 -4.97 -5.28 -29.53
CA ALA A 351 -6.26 -5.59 -30.13
C ALA A 351 -7.30 -4.48 -29.88
N ILE A 352 -7.35 -3.92 -28.67
CA ILE A 352 -8.31 -2.87 -28.30
C ILE A 352 -7.86 -1.50 -28.84
N TYR A 353 -6.56 -1.21 -28.85
CA TYR A 353 -5.99 0.09 -29.23
C TYR A 353 -4.93 -0.05 -30.34
N PRO A 354 -5.34 -0.17 -31.62
CA PRO A 354 -4.40 -0.41 -32.73
C PRO A 354 -3.52 0.80 -33.09
N ASN A 355 -3.90 2.02 -32.70
CA ASN A 355 -3.25 3.28 -33.11
C ASN A 355 -1.95 3.62 -32.34
N CYS A 356 -1.28 2.66 -31.69
CA CYS A 356 -0.11 2.92 -30.83
C CYS A 356 -0.38 3.84 -29.63
N ASP A 357 -1.65 4.12 -29.32
CA ASP A 357 -2.08 5.04 -28.26
C ASP A 357 -1.55 4.69 -26.87
N PHE A 358 -1.16 3.44 -26.62
CA PHE A 358 -0.71 2.95 -25.30
C PHE A 358 0.66 2.25 -25.36
N ASP A 359 1.49 2.55 -26.36
CA ASP A 359 2.84 1.98 -26.47
C ASP A 359 3.71 2.23 -25.23
N TYR A 360 3.53 3.36 -24.51
CA TYR A 360 4.22 3.58 -23.24
C TYR A 360 3.86 2.53 -22.18
N VAL A 361 2.58 2.16 -22.08
CA VAL A 361 2.13 1.11 -21.14
C VAL A 361 2.72 -0.23 -21.55
N ILE A 362 2.76 -0.53 -22.86
CA ILE A 362 3.41 -1.73 -23.38
C ILE A 362 4.91 -1.75 -23.02
N LEU A 363 5.63 -0.63 -23.10
CA LEU A 363 7.03 -0.58 -22.67
C LEU A 363 7.19 -0.90 -21.18
N LYS A 364 6.32 -0.36 -20.32
CA LYS A 364 6.33 -0.70 -18.89
C LYS A 364 6.07 -2.19 -18.65
N LEU A 365 5.16 -2.80 -19.39
CA LEU A 365 4.89 -4.24 -19.33
C LEU A 365 6.09 -5.08 -19.78
N LEU A 366 6.78 -4.68 -20.85
CA LEU A 366 7.97 -5.40 -21.35
C LEU A 366 9.14 -5.38 -20.36
N LYS A 367 9.29 -4.31 -19.55
CA LYS A 367 10.34 -4.23 -18.52
C LYS A 367 10.17 -5.26 -17.41
N VAL A 368 8.93 -5.49 -17.04
CA VAL A 368 8.50 -6.34 -15.93
C VAL A 368 8.58 -7.83 -16.28
N GLN A 369 8.79 -8.16 -17.56
CA GLN A 369 8.82 -9.55 -18.01
C GLN A 369 10.01 -10.33 -17.41
N ASN A 370 9.70 -11.28 -16.55
CA ASN A 370 10.69 -12.19 -15.99
C ASN A 370 11.14 -13.23 -17.05
N ASN A 371 12.38 -13.74 -16.93
CA ASN A 371 12.96 -14.87 -17.67
C ASN A 371 13.34 -14.70 -19.16
N THR A 372 12.87 -13.67 -19.87
CA THR A 372 13.19 -13.50 -21.31
C THR A 372 13.97 -12.21 -21.56
N ASN A 373 14.96 -12.28 -22.46
CA ASN A 373 15.66 -11.07 -22.89
C ASN A 373 14.80 -10.32 -23.92
N VAL A 374 14.05 -9.34 -23.42
CA VAL A 374 13.08 -8.55 -24.20
C VAL A 374 13.70 -7.25 -24.75
N GLU A 375 15.01 -7.02 -24.56
CA GLU A 375 15.68 -5.77 -24.96
C GLU A 375 15.45 -5.38 -26.43
N LYS A 376 15.52 -6.37 -27.33
CA LYS A 376 15.29 -6.12 -28.76
C LYS A 376 13.85 -5.71 -29.05
N GLN A 377 12.87 -6.41 -28.48
CA GLN A 377 11.45 -6.08 -28.65
C GLN A 377 11.14 -4.71 -28.04
N TYR A 378 11.75 -4.39 -26.90
CA TYR A 378 11.64 -3.09 -26.24
C TYR A 378 12.12 -1.96 -27.16
N LEU A 379 13.29 -2.10 -27.78
CA LEU A 379 13.82 -1.12 -28.74
C LEU A 379 13.01 -1.05 -30.04
N GLU A 380 12.48 -2.17 -30.54
CA GLU A 380 11.61 -2.20 -31.70
C GLU A 380 10.32 -1.41 -31.47
N VAL A 381 9.72 -1.50 -30.27
CA VAL A 381 8.53 -0.71 -29.91
C VAL A 381 8.84 0.79 -29.89
N ILE A 382 9.97 1.18 -29.27
CA ILE A 382 10.41 2.59 -29.25
C ILE A 382 10.64 3.10 -30.68
N HIS A 383 11.36 2.32 -31.50
CA HIS A 383 11.68 2.70 -32.88
C HIS A 383 10.42 2.83 -33.74
N ARG A 384 9.49 1.87 -33.63
CA ARG A 384 8.21 1.90 -34.34
C ARG A 384 7.41 3.15 -33.97
N HIS A 385 7.30 3.49 -32.68
CA HIS A 385 6.59 4.68 -32.22
C HIS A 385 7.21 5.97 -32.76
N LEU A 386 8.55 6.05 -32.84
CA LEU A 386 9.26 7.20 -33.39
C LEU A 386 9.02 7.40 -34.89
N LEU A 387 8.76 6.32 -35.64
CA LEU A 387 8.49 6.39 -37.08
C LEU A 387 7.03 6.76 -37.39
N THR A 388 6.08 6.31 -36.57
CA THR A 388 4.64 6.45 -36.86
C THR A 388 4.03 7.75 -36.33
N ASN A 389 4.50 8.26 -35.18
CA ASN A 389 3.83 9.33 -34.45
C ASN A 389 4.51 10.70 -34.65
N SER A 390 3.75 11.78 -34.42
CA SER A 390 4.25 13.16 -34.54
C SER A 390 5.31 13.47 -33.47
N MET A 391 6.26 14.35 -33.83
CA MET A 391 7.51 14.58 -33.09
C MET A 391 7.35 15.28 -31.72
N TYR A 392 6.14 15.64 -31.29
CA TYR A 392 5.90 16.38 -30.03
C TYR A 392 4.58 15.97 -29.34
N THR A 393 4.51 14.71 -28.89
CA THR A 393 3.39 14.19 -28.09
C THR A 393 3.80 13.91 -26.65
N THR A 394 2.84 13.95 -25.71
CA THR A 394 3.10 13.56 -24.31
C THR A 394 3.66 12.15 -24.20
N GLN A 395 3.08 11.21 -24.95
CA GLN A 395 3.52 9.82 -24.97
C GLN A 395 4.98 9.68 -25.43
N LEU A 396 5.38 10.42 -26.48
CA LEU A 396 6.76 10.43 -26.95
C LEU A 396 7.72 10.89 -25.85
N GLY A 397 7.41 11.99 -25.16
CA GLY A 397 8.23 12.48 -24.05
C GLY A 397 8.43 11.40 -22.98
N LEU A 398 7.36 10.68 -22.62
CA LEU A 398 7.44 9.57 -21.67
C LEU A 398 8.28 8.39 -22.18
N ILE A 399 8.12 8.00 -23.44
CA ILE A 399 8.88 6.90 -24.06
C ILE A 399 10.39 7.24 -24.09
N LEU A 400 10.74 8.48 -24.43
CA LEU A 400 12.14 8.91 -24.46
C LEU A 400 12.76 8.93 -23.06
N ILE A 401 12.01 9.23 -22.00
CA ILE A 401 12.49 9.08 -20.62
C ILE A 401 12.87 7.62 -20.33
N GLU A 402 12.04 6.66 -20.75
CA GLU A 402 12.36 5.25 -20.56
C GLU A 402 13.55 4.78 -21.41
N GLN A 403 13.78 5.43 -22.56
CA GLN A 403 15.01 5.24 -23.34
C GLN A 403 16.25 5.79 -22.61
N VAL A 404 16.15 6.96 -21.96
CA VAL A 404 17.23 7.54 -21.16
C VAL A 404 17.63 6.61 -20.03
N LYS A 405 16.65 6.08 -19.28
CA LYS A 405 16.89 5.12 -18.19
C LYS A 405 17.54 3.82 -18.68
N PHE A 406 17.13 3.33 -19.85
CA PHE A 406 17.79 2.19 -20.50
C PHE A 406 19.26 2.50 -20.84
N LEU A 407 19.55 3.67 -21.42
CA LEU A 407 20.92 4.07 -21.76
C LEU A 407 21.81 4.26 -20.53
N ILE A 408 21.26 4.78 -19.42
CA ILE A 408 21.96 4.87 -18.13
C ILE A 408 22.34 3.46 -17.64
N THR A 409 21.44 2.49 -17.77
CA THR A 409 21.70 1.09 -17.40
C THR A 409 22.81 0.46 -18.26
N LYS A 410 22.98 0.92 -19.51
CA LYS A 410 24.04 0.47 -20.43
C LYS A 410 25.30 1.35 -20.38
N GLU A 411 25.40 2.26 -19.42
CA GLU A 411 26.56 3.16 -19.21
C GLU A 411 26.84 4.12 -20.40
N ALA A 412 25.87 4.30 -21.30
CA ALA A 412 25.98 5.19 -22.46
C ALA A 412 25.51 6.62 -22.13
N TYR A 413 26.23 7.29 -21.22
CA TYR A 413 25.80 8.56 -20.62
C TYR A 413 25.70 9.73 -21.61
N ASP A 414 26.60 9.82 -22.59
CA ASP A 414 26.61 10.92 -23.57
C ASP A 414 25.35 10.91 -24.45
N GLN A 415 24.94 9.71 -24.89
CA GLN A 415 23.71 9.53 -25.66
C GLN A 415 22.48 9.79 -24.79
N ALA A 416 22.51 9.32 -23.54
CA ALA A 416 21.43 9.57 -22.58
C ALA A 416 21.21 11.08 -22.35
N LEU A 417 22.29 11.86 -22.23
CA LEU A 417 22.22 13.31 -22.06
C LEU A 417 21.55 14.01 -23.25
N LEU A 418 21.91 13.61 -24.48
CA LEU A 418 21.33 14.20 -25.69
C LEU A 418 19.81 13.97 -25.74
N ILE A 419 19.37 12.77 -25.39
CA ILE A 419 17.94 12.42 -25.36
C ILE A 419 17.24 13.14 -24.20
N ALA A 420 17.84 13.18 -23.01
CA ALA A 420 17.28 13.85 -21.84
C ALA A 420 17.04 15.36 -22.10
N LYS A 421 17.96 16.03 -22.81
CA LYS A 421 17.78 17.43 -23.25
C LYS A 421 16.55 17.59 -24.15
N LYS A 422 16.33 16.64 -25.08
CA LYS A 422 15.11 16.63 -25.92
C LYS A 422 13.85 16.36 -25.10
N CYS A 423 13.89 15.46 -24.11
CA CYS A 423 12.76 15.19 -23.23
C CYS A 423 12.27 16.45 -22.51
N VAL A 424 13.20 17.24 -21.95
CA VAL A 424 12.87 18.50 -21.27
C VAL A 424 12.30 19.53 -22.23
N GLN A 425 12.76 19.57 -23.49
CA GLN A 425 12.15 20.43 -24.52
C GLN A 425 10.69 20.03 -24.83
N ILE A 426 10.37 18.74 -24.79
CA ILE A 426 9.01 18.24 -25.03
C ILE A 426 8.12 18.47 -23.79
N LEU A 427 8.62 18.14 -22.60
CA LEU A 427 7.88 18.19 -21.33
C LEU A 427 8.65 19.05 -20.29
N PRO A 428 8.62 20.38 -20.41
CA PRO A 428 9.39 21.28 -19.53
C PRO A 428 8.85 21.37 -18.10
N LEU A 429 7.62 20.92 -17.85
CA LEU A 429 7.01 20.96 -16.52
C LEU A 429 7.06 19.59 -15.79
N ASP A 430 7.51 18.53 -16.46
CA ASP A 430 7.47 17.17 -15.91
C ASP A 430 8.68 16.92 -15.01
N PHE A 431 8.44 16.46 -13.79
CA PHE A 431 9.48 16.24 -12.78
C PHE A 431 10.50 15.18 -13.23
N GLU A 432 10.04 14.06 -13.79
CA GLU A 432 10.89 12.97 -14.25
C GLU A 432 11.87 13.40 -15.35
N CYS A 433 11.48 14.31 -16.25
CA CYS A 433 12.36 14.79 -17.32
C CYS A 433 13.58 15.51 -16.74
N TRP A 434 13.35 16.42 -15.80
CA TRP A 434 14.41 17.18 -15.12
C TRP A 434 15.23 16.30 -14.17
N PHE A 435 14.59 15.35 -13.48
CA PHE A 435 15.27 14.41 -12.60
C PHE A 435 16.29 13.57 -13.37
N ASN A 436 15.87 12.94 -14.48
CA ASN A 436 16.76 12.12 -15.29
C ASN A 436 17.83 12.97 -16.01
N LEU A 437 17.53 14.20 -16.41
CA LEU A 437 18.52 15.13 -16.96
C LEU A 437 19.61 15.48 -15.93
N THR A 438 19.20 15.80 -14.71
CA THR A 438 20.13 16.10 -13.60
C THR A 438 21.00 14.88 -13.30
N LEU A 439 20.41 13.70 -13.25
CA LEU A 439 21.14 12.44 -13.07
C LEU A 439 22.19 12.21 -14.17
N CYS A 440 21.85 12.44 -15.44
CA CYS A 440 22.82 12.33 -16.54
C CYS A 440 24.01 13.29 -16.39
N TYR A 441 23.78 14.53 -15.94
CA TYR A 441 24.88 15.47 -15.69
C TYR A 441 25.79 15.04 -14.53
N ILE A 442 25.21 14.49 -13.46
CA ILE A 442 26.00 13.94 -12.33
C ILE A 442 26.86 12.78 -12.83
N LEU A 443 26.32 11.88 -13.65
CA LEU A 443 27.03 10.73 -14.21
C LEU A 443 28.16 11.13 -15.16
N ILE A 444 27.97 12.19 -15.96
CA ILE A 444 28.99 12.77 -16.84
C ILE A 444 30.06 13.57 -16.06
N LYS A 445 29.82 13.81 -14.76
CA LYS A 445 30.67 14.61 -13.86
C LYS A 445 30.68 16.11 -14.19
N ASP A 446 29.62 16.60 -14.84
CA ASP A 446 29.40 18.02 -15.05
C ASP A 446 28.55 18.59 -13.90
N TYR A 447 29.23 18.85 -12.80
CA TYR A 447 28.61 19.19 -11.52
C TYR A 447 27.98 20.59 -11.49
N GLU A 448 28.54 21.56 -12.23
CA GLU A 448 27.98 22.92 -12.31
C GLU A 448 26.60 22.89 -12.98
N ASN A 449 26.50 22.21 -14.13
CA ASN A 449 25.24 22.10 -14.85
C ASN A 449 24.25 21.20 -14.10
N ALA A 450 24.71 20.14 -13.43
CA ALA A 450 23.84 19.33 -12.57
C ALA A 450 23.13 20.17 -11.51
N LEU A 451 23.86 21.04 -10.80
CA LEU A 451 23.30 21.87 -9.74
C LEU A 451 22.32 22.92 -10.29
N LEU A 452 22.62 23.49 -11.46
CA LEU A 452 21.69 24.37 -12.18
C LEU A 452 20.40 23.66 -12.57
N MET A 453 20.49 22.43 -13.11
CA MET A 453 19.29 21.65 -13.48
C MET A 453 18.48 21.23 -12.26
N MET A 454 19.15 20.95 -11.14
CA MET A 454 18.50 20.63 -9.88
C MET A 454 17.66 21.80 -9.36
N ASN A 455 18.16 23.04 -9.51
CA ASN A 455 17.41 24.25 -9.15
C ASN A 455 16.14 24.43 -9.99
N SER A 456 16.14 23.96 -11.25
CA SER A 456 14.98 24.01 -12.14
C SER A 456 13.98 22.86 -11.98
N LEU A 457 14.16 21.95 -11.02
CA LEU A 457 13.22 20.87 -10.77
C LEU A 457 11.84 21.43 -10.35
N PRO A 458 10.74 21.00 -10.99
CA PRO A 458 9.40 21.45 -10.63
C PRO A 458 8.95 20.75 -9.34
N VAL A 459 9.34 21.32 -8.20
CA VAL A 459 8.91 20.88 -6.86
C VAL A 459 7.78 21.78 -6.39
N ILE A 460 6.65 21.18 -6.03
CA ILE A 460 5.53 21.91 -5.42
C ILE A 460 5.59 21.68 -3.93
N ILE A 461 5.39 22.75 -3.17
CA ILE A 461 5.29 22.71 -1.72
C ILE A 461 4.02 23.48 -1.37
N ASN A 462 3.00 22.75 -0.92
CA ASN A 462 1.72 23.35 -0.52
C ASN A 462 1.74 23.64 0.99
N PRO A 463 1.83 24.91 1.41
CA PRO A 463 1.98 25.26 2.84
C PRO A 463 0.68 25.07 3.66
N LYS A 464 -0.46 24.81 3.01
CA LYS A 464 -1.76 24.66 3.67
C LYS A 464 -2.06 23.19 3.92
N GLN A 465 -1.66 22.69 5.08
CA GLN A 465 -2.13 21.41 5.62
C GLN A 465 -2.58 21.63 7.05
N ASP A 466 -3.87 21.46 7.31
CA ASP A 466 -4.41 21.48 8.67
C ASP A 466 -4.13 20.12 9.31
N PHE A 467 -3.26 20.08 10.32
CA PHE A 467 -2.93 18.85 11.07
C PHE A 467 -4.16 18.19 11.73
N ALA A 468 -5.28 18.91 11.84
CA ALA A 468 -6.55 18.40 12.36
C ALA A 468 -7.20 17.31 11.48
N ASP A 469 -6.71 17.11 10.25
CA ASP A 469 -7.21 16.09 9.32
C ASP A 469 -6.27 14.87 9.17
N LEU A 470 -5.23 14.71 10.01
CA LEU A 470 -4.37 13.50 10.02
C LEU A 470 -5.17 12.18 10.10
N ASP A 471 -6.36 12.22 10.71
CA ASP A 471 -7.29 11.09 10.81
C ASP A 471 -7.93 10.69 9.46
N GLU A 472 -7.86 11.54 8.43
CA GLU A 472 -8.41 11.27 7.10
C GLU A 472 -7.46 10.37 6.29
N ILE A 473 -7.87 9.12 6.07
CA ILE A 473 -7.16 8.12 5.27
C ILE A 473 -8.07 7.69 4.13
N SER A 474 -7.57 7.69 2.88
CA SER A 474 -8.40 7.50 1.68
C SER A 474 -9.65 8.42 1.66
N GLY A 475 -9.53 9.59 2.30
CA GLY A 475 -10.57 10.62 2.48
C GLY A 475 -11.68 10.33 3.48
N THR A 476 -11.63 9.22 4.21
CA THR A 476 -12.53 8.93 5.34
C THR A 476 -11.81 9.04 6.67
N LYS A 477 -12.46 9.60 7.70
CA LYS A 477 -11.89 9.63 9.06
C LYS A 477 -11.90 8.25 9.68
N ASP A 478 -10.74 7.81 10.18
CA ASP A 478 -10.64 6.56 10.92
C ASP A 478 -11.10 6.76 12.38
N LEU A 479 -12.26 6.19 12.71
CA LEU A 479 -12.89 6.30 14.03
C LEU A 479 -12.10 5.57 15.12
N PHE A 480 -11.53 4.40 14.79
CA PHE A 480 -10.76 3.63 15.77
C PHE A 480 -9.45 4.35 16.08
N MET A 481 -8.70 4.74 15.05
CA MET A 481 -7.44 5.47 15.16
C MET A 481 -7.59 6.73 16.00
N SER A 482 -8.55 7.58 15.63
CA SER A 482 -8.76 8.87 16.31
C SER A 482 -9.15 8.70 17.79
N THR A 483 -9.88 7.62 18.14
CA THR A 483 -10.20 7.30 19.53
C THR A 483 -9.00 6.71 20.27
N PHE A 484 -8.22 5.86 19.60
CA PHE A 484 -7.02 5.25 20.16
C PHE A 484 -5.96 6.29 20.49
N VAL A 485 -5.64 7.19 19.54
CA VAL A 485 -4.64 8.25 19.72
C VAL A 485 -5.05 9.22 20.83
N HIS A 486 -6.32 9.60 20.88
CA HIS A 486 -6.83 10.45 21.97
C HIS A 486 -6.58 9.83 23.34
N ARG A 487 -6.79 8.51 23.48
CA ARG A 487 -6.58 7.78 24.74
C ARG A 487 -5.12 7.53 25.05
N LEU A 488 -4.29 7.27 24.02
CA LEU A 488 -2.85 7.11 24.18
C LEU A 488 -2.21 8.36 24.80
N ASN A 489 -2.70 9.55 24.41
CA ASN A 489 -2.24 10.82 24.96
C ASN A 489 -2.75 11.08 26.40
N ASN A 490 -3.81 10.40 26.84
CA ASN A 490 -4.36 10.54 28.18
C ASN A 490 -3.67 9.56 29.15
N VAL A 491 -2.77 10.08 29.99
CA VAL A 491 -1.95 9.30 30.93
C VAL A 491 -2.77 8.46 31.94
N ASN A 492 -4.02 8.85 32.22
CA ASN A 492 -4.87 8.22 33.24
C ASN A 492 -5.79 7.10 32.70
N GLU A 493 -5.82 6.88 31.38
CA GLU A 493 -6.72 5.92 30.74
C GLU A 493 -5.94 4.74 30.13
N GLU A 494 -6.43 3.51 30.32
CA GLU A 494 -5.95 2.39 29.49
C GLU A 494 -6.38 2.62 28.03
N THR A 495 -5.46 2.41 27.08
CA THR A 495 -5.72 2.60 25.64
C THR A 495 -6.96 1.83 25.18
N ILE A 496 -6.95 0.52 25.38
CA ILE A 496 -8.06 -0.40 25.12
C ILE A 496 -7.93 -1.63 26.01
N SER A 497 -9.03 -2.12 26.58
CA SER A 497 -9.04 -3.36 27.36
C SER A 497 -8.79 -4.58 26.46
N ASP A 498 -8.07 -5.61 26.94
CA ASP A 498 -7.76 -6.82 26.15
C ASP A 498 -9.03 -7.53 25.65
N LYS A 499 -10.08 -7.52 26.47
CA LYS A 499 -11.39 -8.09 26.12
C LYS A 499 -12.03 -7.36 24.94
N SER A 500 -12.01 -6.03 24.96
CA SER A 500 -12.52 -5.19 23.87
C SER A 500 -11.68 -5.35 22.61
N PHE A 501 -10.34 -5.40 22.75
CA PHE A 501 -9.43 -5.61 21.64
C PHE A 501 -9.68 -6.95 20.91
N LYS A 502 -9.82 -8.05 21.66
CA LYS A 502 -10.15 -9.36 21.10
C LYS A 502 -11.53 -9.40 20.46
N SER A 503 -12.48 -8.60 20.97
CA SER A 503 -13.82 -8.49 20.38
C SER A 503 -13.82 -7.71 19.07
N TYR A 504 -13.02 -6.65 18.96
CA TYR A 504 -12.94 -5.83 17.74
C TYR A 504 -12.08 -6.49 16.67
N PHE A 505 -10.98 -7.13 17.09
CA PHE A 505 -9.99 -7.76 16.21
C PHE A 505 -9.81 -9.24 16.59
N PRO A 506 -10.79 -10.10 16.24
CA PRO A 506 -10.66 -11.54 16.43
C PRO A 506 -9.52 -12.12 15.59
N LEU A 507 -8.80 -13.10 16.14
CA LEU A 507 -7.68 -13.74 15.44
C LEU A 507 -8.18 -14.48 14.18
N PRO A 508 -7.52 -14.35 13.02
CA PRO A 508 -7.86 -15.08 11.80
C PRO A 508 -7.90 -16.59 12.01
N GLN A 509 -8.96 -17.25 11.57
CA GLN A 509 -9.14 -18.70 11.70
C GLN A 509 -9.66 -19.33 10.41
N VAL A 510 -9.23 -20.56 10.17
CA VAL A 510 -9.61 -21.38 9.00
C VAL A 510 -9.96 -22.80 9.47
N PRO A 511 -10.92 -23.49 8.82
CA PRO A 511 -11.24 -24.88 9.13
C PRO A 511 -10.01 -25.80 8.98
N VAL A 512 -9.89 -26.80 9.85
CA VAL A 512 -8.74 -27.74 9.84
C VAL A 512 -8.57 -28.46 8.50
N GLU A 513 -9.63 -28.62 7.71
CA GLU A 513 -9.61 -29.29 6.40
C GLU A 513 -8.58 -28.71 5.43
N ASN A 514 -8.25 -27.42 5.56
CA ASN A 514 -7.28 -26.73 4.70
C ASN A 514 -5.81 -27.02 5.07
N TYR A 515 -5.54 -27.69 6.19
CA TYR A 515 -4.20 -28.01 6.66
C TYR A 515 -3.94 -29.54 6.69
N SER A 516 -3.18 -30.03 5.71
CA SER A 516 -2.82 -31.45 5.63
C SER A 516 -1.82 -31.92 6.69
N SER A 517 -0.95 -31.02 7.18
CA SER A 517 0.11 -31.30 8.17
C SER A 517 -0.41 -31.53 9.59
N SER A 518 -1.55 -30.93 9.94
CA SER A 518 -2.24 -31.14 11.22
C SER A 518 -2.83 -32.54 11.38
N ARG A 519 -3.04 -33.29 10.29
CA ARG A 519 -3.44 -34.72 10.37
C ARG A 519 -2.35 -35.62 10.96
N THR A 520 -1.08 -35.19 10.92
CA THR A 520 0.06 -36.01 11.34
C THR A 520 0.66 -35.67 12.71
N ARG A 521 0.36 -34.48 13.28
CA ARG A 521 1.02 -34.02 14.52
C ARG A 521 0.38 -34.52 15.83
N ASN A 522 -0.92 -34.84 15.85
CA ASN A 522 -1.59 -35.39 17.04
C ASN A 522 -2.36 -36.68 16.70
N LYS A 523 -1.74 -37.85 16.93
CA LYS A 523 -2.43 -39.15 16.80
C LYS A 523 -3.52 -39.38 17.87
N ASP A 524 -3.61 -38.52 18.90
CA ASP A 524 -4.44 -38.76 20.09
C ASP A 524 -5.65 -37.80 20.24
N VAL A 525 -5.88 -36.87 19.30
CA VAL A 525 -7.06 -35.99 19.33
C VAL A 525 -7.96 -36.31 18.14
N LYS A 526 -9.19 -36.77 18.41
CA LYS A 526 -10.24 -36.88 17.39
C LYS A 526 -10.64 -35.47 16.96
N ILE A 527 -9.98 -34.94 15.93
CA ILE A 527 -10.34 -33.65 15.35
C ILE A 527 -11.66 -33.83 14.60
N SER A 528 -12.67 -33.04 14.98
CA SER A 528 -13.94 -32.98 14.26
C SER A 528 -13.80 -32.01 13.09
N GLY A 529 -14.53 -32.22 11.99
CA GLY A 529 -14.46 -31.35 10.80
C GLY A 529 -14.89 -29.89 11.04
N GLU A 530 -15.35 -29.55 12.25
CA GLU A 530 -15.79 -28.22 12.66
C GLU A 530 -14.75 -27.45 13.48
N ASP A 531 -13.60 -28.06 13.81
CA ASP A 531 -12.55 -27.40 14.58
C ASP A 531 -11.83 -26.32 13.73
N MET A 532 -11.59 -25.14 14.31
CA MET A 532 -10.98 -23.98 13.65
C MET A 532 -9.55 -23.77 14.16
N ILE A 533 -8.59 -23.55 13.25
CA ILE A 533 -7.18 -23.30 13.57
C ILE A 533 -6.81 -21.87 13.19
N TYR A 534 -5.91 -21.24 13.95
CA TYR A 534 -5.36 -19.94 13.60
C TYR A 534 -4.49 -20.03 12.35
N GLU A 535 -4.74 -19.18 11.36
CA GLU A 535 -4.03 -19.23 10.09
C GLU A 535 -2.77 -18.36 10.10
N GLY A 536 -1.61 -18.97 9.84
CA GLY A 536 -0.34 -18.26 9.74
C GLY A 536 0.15 -17.63 11.04
N SER A 537 -0.24 -18.18 12.18
CA SER A 537 0.00 -17.59 13.49
C SER A 537 1.44 -17.77 13.96
N ILE A 538 1.99 -16.72 14.57
CA ILE A 538 3.15 -16.77 15.47
C ILE A 538 2.64 -16.34 16.85
N LYS A 539 2.52 -17.29 17.79
CA LYS A 539 1.87 -17.06 19.09
C LYS A 539 2.49 -15.92 19.90
N LYS A 540 3.82 -15.84 19.92
CA LYS A 540 4.56 -14.77 20.63
C LYS A 540 4.12 -13.38 20.14
N MET A 541 4.02 -13.21 18.83
CA MET A 541 3.66 -11.94 18.20
C MET A 541 2.15 -11.63 18.28
N TRP A 542 1.30 -12.63 18.11
CA TRP A 542 -0.16 -12.43 18.03
C TRP A 542 -0.82 -12.31 19.40
N CYS A 543 -0.32 -13.04 20.39
CA CYS A 543 -0.94 -13.18 21.71
C CYS A 543 -0.10 -12.54 22.80
N ASP A 544 1.21 -12.82 22.87
CA ASP A 544 2.02 -12.38 24.01
C ASP A 544 2.32 -10.88 23.92
N THR A 545 2.75 -10.37 22.75
CA THR A 545 3.05 -8.94 22.58
C THR A 545 1.86 -8.05 22.96
N PRO A 546 0.66 -8.20 22.37
CA PRO A 546 -0.47 -7.30 22.69
C PRO A 546 -1.03 -7.51 24.11
N LEU A 547 -0.81 -8.68 24.71
CA LEU A 547 -1.22 -8.96 26.09
C LEU A 547 -0.38 -8.15 27.08
N PHE A 548 0.96 -8.16 26.93
CA PHE A 548 1.88 -7.49 27.83
C PHE A 548 2.07 -5.99 27.53
N THR A 549 1.81 -5.57 26.29
CA THR A 549 2.00 -4.17 25.84
C THR A 549 0.70 -3.55 25.31
N PRO A 550 -0.08 -2.84 26.15
CA PRO A 550 -1.36 -2.26 25.73
C PRO A 550 -1.26 -1.20 24.62
N TYR A 551 -0.12 -0.51 24.52
CA TYR A 551 0.09 0.53 23.50
C TYR A 551 0.33 -0.05 22.10
N LEU A 552 0.70 -1.34 21.95
CA LEU A 552 0.86 -2.02 20.65
C LEU A 552 -0.43 -2.68 20.13
N ARG A 553 -1.59 -2.39 20.74
CA ARG A 553 -2.91 -2.95 20.34
C ARG A 553 -3.51 -2.25 19.13
N HIS A 554 -2.71 -2.00 18.10
CA HIS A 554 -3.12 -1.37 16.85
C HIS A 554 -2.28 -1.90 15.67
N PRO A 555 -2.82 -1.86 14.43
CA PRO A 555 -2.02 -2.08 13.23
C PRO A 555 -1.08 -0.89 12.97
N ILE A 556 0.04 -1.16 12.28
CA ILE A 556 0.93 -0.12 11.75
C ILE A 556 0.41 0.29 10.37
N ASN A 557 -0.65 1.07 10.35
CA ASN A 557 -1.28 1.57 9.13
C ASN A 557 -1.79 3.01 9.28
N GLY A 558 -2.24 3.58 8.16
CA GLY A 558 -2.77 4.93 8.12
C GLY A 558 -1.70 6.02 8.24
N ASN A 559 -2.15 7.26 8.33
CA ASN A 559 -1.25 8.41 8.36
C ASN A 559 -0.55 8.61 9.70
N TYR A 560 -0.98 7.99 10.81
CA TYR A 560 -0.42 8.22 12.14
C TYR A 560 0.65 7.19 12.52
N PHE A 561 0.31 5.89 12.61
CA PHE A 561 1.26 4.87 13.07
C PHE A 561 2.35 4.52 12.04
N TYR A 562 2.13 4.84 10.76
CA TYR A 562 3.08 4.56 9.69
C TYR A 562 4.12 5.68 9.49
N GLN A 563 4.20 6.70 10.36
CA GLN A 563 5.14 7.81 10.13
C GLN A 563 6.56 7.52 10.57
N SER A 564 6.71 7.08 11.81
CA SER A 564 8.00 6.88 12.46
C SER A 564 7.87 5.79 13.52
N PRO A 565 8.92 4.97 13.73
CA PRO A 565 8.92 3.97 14.80
C PRO A 565 8.66 4.57 16.18
N LEU A 566 9.04 5.84 16.39
CA LEU A 566 8.83 6.58 17.65
C LEU A 566 7.37 6.64 18.12
N ILE A 567 6.41 6.58 17.19
CA ILE A 567 4.98 6.68 17.51
C ILE A 567 4.47 5.39 18.17
N ASN A 568 5.10 4.26 17.83
CA ASN A 568 4.70 2.93 18.31
C ASN A 568 5.41 2.55 19.62
N CYS A 569 6.27 3.43 20.14
CA CYS A 569 7.05 3.18 21.34
C CYS A 569 6.41 3.80 22.58
N SER A 570 6.74 3.22 23.73
CA SER A 570 6.35 3.75 25.03
C SER A 570 7.14 5.04 25.36
N ALA A 571 6.57 5.89 26.23
CA ALA A 571 7.26 7.08 26.73
C ALA A 571 8.63 6.78 27.37
N ARG A 572 8.80 5.58 27.95
CA ARG A 572 10.07 5.13 28.53
C ARG A 572 11.12 4.87 27.45
N GLU A 573 10.76 4.21 26.36
CA GLU A 573 11.68 3.96 25.24
C GLU A 573 12.06 5.26 24.55
N ILE A 574 11.09 6.16 24.34
CA ILE A 574 11.34 7.49 23.76
C ILE A 574 12.34 8.28 24.62
N SER A 575 12.23 8.20 25.95
CA SER A 575 13.15 8.90 26.86
C SER A 575 14.61 8.41 26.80
N SER A 576 14.84 7.22 26.22
CA SER A 576 16.18 6.64 26.06
C SER A 576 16.88 7.05 24.77
N VAL A 577 16.17 7.68 23.83
CA VAL A 577 16.71 8.09 22.53
C VAL A 577 17.24 9.53 22.60
N ASP A 578 18.32 9.82 21.89
CA ASP A 578 18.85 11.18 21.76
C ASP A 578 17.77 12.14 21.22
N PRO A 579 17.47 13.26 21.91
CA PRO A 579 16.56 14.30 21.44
C PRO A 579 16.85 14.83 20.03
N GLN A 580 18.11 14.84 19.59
CA GLN A 580 18.47 15.25 18.23
C GLN A 580 17.92 14.28 17.18
N LEU A 581 18.03 12.98 17.43
CA LEU A 581 17.44 11.95 16.55
C LEU A 581 15.92 12.09 16.52
N ILE A 582 15.27 12.25 17.68
CA ILE A 582 13.82 12.45 17.77
C ILE A 582 13.38 13.64 16.92
N LYS A 583 14.13 14.75 16.93
CA LYS A 583 13.81 15.94 16.12
C LYS A 583 13.90 15.65 14.62
N LEU A 584 14.83 14.80 14.19
CA LEU A 584 15.08 14.51 12.76
C LEU A 584 14.19 13.42 12.19
N THR A 585 13.92 12.36 12.96
CA THR A 585 13.13 11.18 12.53
C THR A 585 11.70 11.20 13.03
N GLY A 586 11.35 12.16 13.89
CA GLY A 586 10.02 12.31 14.45
C GLY A 586 8.96 12.78 13.44
N PRO A 587 7.68 12.66 13.82
CA PRO A 587 6.54 13.07 13.00
C PRO A 587 6.52 14.57 12.69
N SER A 588 7.03 15.39 13.61
CA SER A 588 7.17 16.84 13.46
C SER A 588 8.50 17.27 12.81
N SER A 589 9.25 16.31 12.23
CA SER A 589 10.50 16.63 11.54
C SER A 589 10.26 17.57 10.36
N VAL A 590 11.23 18.43 10.11
CA VAL A 590 11.20 19.37 8.98
C VAL A 590 11.13 18.59 7.65
N LYS A 591 11.80 17.44 7.58
CA LYS A 591 11.70 16.48 6.47
C LYS A 591 10.26 15.98 6.28
N GLY A 592 9.64 15.54 7.37
CA GLY A 592 8.25 15.09 7.36
C GLY A 592 7.30 16.17 6.85
N LEU A 593 7.50 17.42 7.27
CA LEU A 593 6.68 18.54 6.84
C LEU A 593 6.84 18.84 5.34
N PHE A 594 8.06 18.93 4.81
CA PHE A 594 8.24 19.25 3.38
C PHE A 594 7.78 18.11 2.47
N THR A 595 7.97 16.86 2.89
CA THR A 595 7.49 15.69 2.14
C THR A 595 5.96 15.59 2.15
N SER A 596 5.30 15.90 3.27
CA SER A 596 3.83 15.94 3.36
C SER A 596 3.28 17.07 2.48
N GLN A 597 3.86 18.28 2.57
CA GLN A 597 3.49 19.44 1.75
C GLN A 597 3.72 19.22 0.26
N SER A 598 4.77 18.46 -0.09
CA SER A 598 5.12 18.17 -1.49
C SER A 598 4.25 17.07 -2.09
N SER A 599 3.97 16.01 -1.33
CA SER A 599 3.04 14.97 -1.75
C SER A 599 1.59 15.49 -1.75
N GLY A 600 1.27 16.47 -0.92
CA GLY A 600 -0.13 16.85 -0.66
C GLY A 600 -0.87 15.81 0.19
N SER A 601 -0.17 14.80 0.70
CA SER A 601 -0.66 13.85 1.72
C SER A 601 -0.51 14.45 3.11
N LEU A 602 -1.40 14.07 4.02
CA LEU A 602 -1.37 14.52 5.40
C LEU A 602 -0.32 13.77 6.23
N GLY A 603 0.08 12.56 5.81
CA GLY A 603 1.09 11.74 6.48
C GLY A 603 2.43 11.66 5.73
N PHE A 604 3.51 11.59 6.50
CA PHE A 604 4.88 11.26 6.06
C PHE A 604 5.24 9.85 6.54
N SER A 605 6.20 9.17 5.91
CA SER A 605 6.81 7.97 6.47
C SER A 605 8.30 7.96 6.19
N ILE A 606 9.10 7.62 7.21
CA ILE A 606 10.57 7.55 7.11
C ILE A 606 11.06 6.50 6.10
N LEU A 607 10.28 5.44 5.84
CA LEU A 607 10.63 4.43 4.82
C LEU A 607 10.40 4.95 3.40
N ASP A 608 9.34 5.73 3.21
CA ASP A 608 8.73 5.94 1.89
C ASP A 608 8.96 7.33 1.30
N PHE A 609 9.49 8.26 2.07
CA PHE A 609 9.51 9.66 1.66
C PHE A 609 10.29 9.88 0.35
N ASN A 610 11.34 9.08 0.14
CA ASN A 610 12.12 9.04 -1.10
C ASN A 610 11.31 8.59 -2.31
N ARG A 611 10.25 7.77 -2.14
CA ARG A 611 9.43 7.27 -3.24
C ARG A 611 8.10 8.00 -3.42
N LYS A 612 7.48 8.52 -2.36
CA LYS A 612 6.12 9.12 -2.40
C LYS A 612 6.08 10.59 -2.80
N SER A 613 7.12 11.37 -2.51
CA SER A 613 7.13 12.82 -2.72
C SER A 613 8.18 13.25 -3.75
N THR A 614 7.90 14.29 -4.53
CA THR A 614 8.92 14.86 -5.44
C THR A 614 10.07 15.48 -4.66
N TRP A 615 9.78 16.12 -3.53
CA TRP A 615 10.82 16.67 -2.64
C TRP A 615 11.73 15.58 -2.08
N GLY A 616 11.18 14.45 -1.63
CA GLY A 616 11.98 13.32 -1.11
C GLY A 616 12.85 12.68 -2.20
N ARG A 617 12.40 12.66 -3.45
CA ARG A 617 13.26 12.27 -4.59
C ARG A 617 14.39 13.24 -4.85
N CYS A 618 14.16 14.55 -4.67
CA CYS A 618 15.24 15.55 -4.70
C CYS A 618 16.23 15.35 -3.55
N TYR A 619 15.73 15.02 -2.35
CA TYR A 619 16.58 14.66 -1.21
C TYR A 619 17.47 13.45 -1.53
N ASP A 620 16.88 12.40 -2.11
CA ASP A 620 17.62 11.21 -2.51
C ASP A 620 18.71 11.54 -3.55
N LEU A 621 18.38 12.35 -4.55
CA LEU A 621 19.29 12.81 -5.60
C LEU A 621 20.43 13.69 -5.06
N LEU A 622 20.14 14.63 -4.15
CA LEU A 622 21.17 15.48 -3.55
C LEU A 622 22.07 14.67 -2.62
N SER A 623 21.50 13.79 -1.81
CA SER A 623 22.27 12.88 -0.95
C SER A 623 23.17 11.96 -1.80
N TYR A 624 22.68 11.50 -2.96
CA TYR A 624 23.49 10.79 -3.95
C TYR A 624 24.64 11.66 -4.50
N PHE A 625 24.34 12.91 -4.83
CA PHE A 625 25.34 13.86 -5.31
C PHE A 625 26.42 14.12 -4.24
N VAL A 626 26.02 14.35 -2.98
CA VAL A 626 26.92 14.52 -1.83
C VAL A 626 27.77 13.29 -1.57
N ALA A 627 27.19 12.08 -1.64
CA ALA A 627 27.94 10.84 -1.44
C ALA A 627 28.99 10.60 -2.55
N THR A 628 28.76 11.07 -3.77
CA THR A 628 29.70 10.87 -4.90
C THR A 628 30.83 11.89 -4.97
N VAL A 629 30.58 13.15 -4.60
CA VAL A 629 31.56 14.25 -4.76
C VAL A 629 32.14 14.73 -3.42
N GLY A 630 31.40 14.55 -2.32
CA GLY A 630 31.72 15.10 -1.00
C GLY A 630 30.93 16.37 -0.69
N TRP A 631 30.80 16.66 0.61
CA TRP A 631 30.04 17.83 1.08
C TRP A 631 30.73 19.17 0.75
N ASP A 632 32.01 19.30 1.11
CA ASP A 632 32.75 20.58 0.99
C ASP A 632 32.88 21.06 -0.46
N THR A 633 33.08 20.12 -1.38
CA THR A 633 33.17 20.38 -2.82
C THR A 633 31.84 20.90 -3.38
N ILE A 634 30.71 20.32 -2.95
CA ILE A 634 29.39 20.77 -3.38
C ILE A 634 29.06 22.14 -2.79
N VAL A 635 29.43 22.42 -1.54
CA VAL A 635 29.26 23.76 -0.96
C VAL A 635 30.06 24.80 -1.74
N GLY A 636 31.31 24.49 -2.11
CA GLY A 636 32.12 25.36 -2.98
C GLY A 636 31.50 25.55 -4.37
N LEU A 637 30.90 24.51 -4.96
CA LEU A 637 30.15 24.62 -6.21
C LEU A 637 28.87 25.45 -6.05
N LYS A 638 28.17 25.32 -4.94
CA LYS A 638 26.96 26.09 -4.61
C LYS A 638 27.29 27.58 -4.57
N GLU A 639 28.36 27.97 -3.89
CA GLU A 639 28.81 29.37 -3.81
C GLU A 639 29.25 29.93 -5.17
N LYS A 640 29.83 29.07 -6.02
CA LYS A 640 30.25 29.47 -7.37
C LYS A 640 29.07 29.67 -8.33
N VAL A 641 28.04 28.83 -8.22
CA VAL A 641 26.90 28.79 -9.15
C VAL A 641 25.79 29.76 -8.73
N PHE A 642 25.51 29.85 -7.43
CA PHE A 642 24.39 30.63 -6.90
C PHE A 642 24.83 31.93 -6.24
N THR A 643 23.97 32.94 -6.30
CA THR A 643 24.15 34.20 -5.55
C THR A 643 23.19 34.26 -4.37
N THR A 644 23.69 34.70 -3.22
CA THR A 644 22.95 34.72 -1.96
C THR A 644 22.05 35.95 -1.78
N ASP A 645 22.29 37.06 -2.52
CA ASP A 645 21.56 38.32 -2.33
C ASP A 645 21.11 38.99 -3.64
N LEU A 646 19.85 39.43 -3.67
CA LEU A 646 19.40 40.54 -4.50
C LEU A 646 20.03 41.82 -3.94
N LYS A 647 21.23 42.16 -4.40
CA LYS A 647 21.57 43.60 -4.43
C LYS A 647 20.65 44.22 -5.47
N THR A 648 19.60 44.91 -5.01
CA THR A 648 18.88 45.91 -5.80
C THR A 648 19.93 46.89 -6.31
N SER A 649 20.41 46.64 -7.53
CA SER A 649 21.19 47.62 -8.26
C SER A 649 20.17 48.60 -8.83
N ASP A 650 19.99 49.73 -8.15
CA ASP A 650 19.63 50.98 -8.80
C ASP A 650 20.79 51.36 -9.74
N GLY A 651 20.91 50.65 -10.87
CA GLY A 651 22.02 50.77 -11.80
C GLY A 651 21.62 50.31 -13.19
N GLU A 652 21.49 51.29 -14.09
CA GLU A 652 21.30 51.25 -15.54
C GLU A 652 21.33 49.88 -16.23
N PHE A 653 20.25 49.58 -16.97
CA PHE A 653 20.19 48.51 -17.97
C PHE A 653 21.29 48.72 -19.04
N VAL A 654 22.44 48.06 -18.87
CA VAL A 654 23.46 47.97 -19.92
C VAL A 654 23.18 46.71 -20.76
N VAL A 655 22.78 46.91 -22.01
CA VAL A 655 22.64 45.86 -23.02
C VAL A 655 24.05 45.46 -23.49
N ASN A 656 24.55 44.30 -23.07
CA ASN A 656 25.87 43.80 -23.49
C ASN A 656 25.79 43.04 -24.83
N ASN A 657 26.42 43.61 -25.86
CA ASN A 657 26.69 42.94 -27.13
C ASN A 657 27.98 42.09 -27.01
N GLY A 658 27.82 40.77 -26.87
CA GLY A 658 28.76 39.74 -27.35
C GLY A 658 30.25 39.88 -27.01
N GLN A 659 30.64 39.85 -25.72
CA GLN A 659 32.02 39.57 -25.32
C GLN A 659 32.09 38.30 -24.44
N GLU A 660 32.88 37.32 -24.86
CA GLU A 660 33.05 35.98 -24.26
C GLU A 660 33.69 35.96 -22.85
N ASN A 661 33.92 37.12 -22.21
CA ASN A 661 34.54 37.26 -20.89
C ASN A 661 33.65 37.94 -19.84
N SER A 662 32.33 38.00 -20.05
CA SER A 662 31.41 38.36 -18.95
C SER A 662 31.28 37.20 -17.96
N PRO A 663 31.33 37.42 -16.63
CA PRO A 663 31.02 36.36 -15.66
C PRO A 663 29.64 35.79 -16.01
N LYS A 664 29.53 34.46 -16.08
CA LYS A 664 28.24 33.77 -16.30
C LYS A 664 27.21 34.40 -15.36
N PRO A 665 25.99 34.77 -15.84
CA PRO A 665 24.98 35.34 -14.98
C PRO A 665 24.68 34.32 -13.88
N SER A 666 24.96 34.71 -12.65
CA SER A 666 24.79 33.86 -11.49
C SER A 666 23.29 33.68 -11.22
N VAL A 667 22.88 32.42 -11.01
CA VAL A 667 21.46 32.06 -10.90
C VAL A 667 21.04 32.16 -9.43
N TYR A 668 19.80 32.54 -9.16
CA TYR A 668 19.26 32.56 -7.80
C TYR A 668 18.96 31.12 -7.32
N CYS A 669 19.36 30.78 -6.10
CA CYS A 669 19.03 29.47 -5.52
C CYS A 669 17.58 29.48 -5.03
N GLU A 670 16.79 28.50 -5.47
CA GLU A 670 15.44 28.33 -4.98
C GLU A 670 15.44 28.02 -3.48
N LYS A 671 14.50 28.61 -2.75
CA LYS A 671 14.43 28.51 -1.27
C LYS A 671 14.30 27.07 -0.77
N TRP A 672 13.56 26.24 -1.50
CA TRP A 672 13.38 24.83 -1.15
C TRP A 672 14.69 24.05 -1.27
N LEU A 673 15.56 24.41 -2.23
CA LEU A 673 16.85 23.78 -2.42
C LEU A 673 17.83 24.23 -1.33
N GLU A 674 17.80 25.51 -0.93
CA GLU A 674 18.57 25.99 0.22
C GLU A 674 18.22 25.24 1.51
N GLN A 675 16.92 25.06 1.76
CA GLN A 675 16.42 24.28 2.89
C GLN A 675 16.88 22.83 2.82
N LEU A 676 16.87 22.23 1.62
CA LEU A 676 17.33 20.85 1.42
C LEU A 676 18.81 20.68 1.78
N PHE A 677 19.67 21.63 1.43
CA PHE A 677 21.07 21.63 1.85
C PHE A 677 21.22 21.65 3.37
N LEU A 678 20.47 22.51 4.06
CA LEU A 678 20.51 22.58 5.53
C LEU A 678 20.07 21.27 6.18
N ILE A 679 19.02 20.65 5.65
CA ILE A 679 18.49 19.38 6.18
C ILE A 679 19.52 18.26 6.03
N ILE A 680 20.14 18.10 4.85
CA ILE A 680 21.17 17.08 4.63
C ILE A 680 22.39 17.33 5.54
N TYR A 681 22.75 18.60 5.76
CA TYR A 681 23.82 18.95 6.68
C TYR A 681 23.50 18.56 8.12
N GLU A 682 22.29 18.87 8.61
CA GLU A 682 21.86 18.46 9.95
C GLU A 682 21.86 16.94 10.09
N ASP A 683 21.35 16.21 9.10
CA ASP A 683 21.32 14.75 9.11
C ASP A 683 22.73 14.14 9.13
N LEU A 684 23.64 14.61 8.25
CA LEU A 684 25.03 14.18 8.22
C LEU A 684 25.74 14.47 9.55
N ARG A 685 25.57 15.69 10.07
CA ARG A 685 26.19 16.12 11.31
C ARG A 685 25.75 15.24 12.48
N THR A 686 24.45 14.98 12.61
CA THR A 686 23.93 14.18 13.73
C THR A 686 24.43 12.74 13.65
N ILE A 687 24.42 12.11 12.47
CA ILE A 687 25.00 10.76 12.30
C ILE A 687 26.48 10.75 12.70
N MET A 688 27.26 11.69 12.18
CA MET A 688 28.71 11.74 12.46
C MET A 688 29.00 11.95 13.95
N VAL A 689 28.23 12.80 14.63
CA VAL A 689 28.40 13.04 16.08
C VAL A 689 28.08 11.78 16.87
N ILE A 690 26.99 11.09 16.55
CA ILE A 690 26.57 9.90 17.29
C ILE A 690 27.54 8.75 17.03
N SER A 691 27.84 8.42 15.77
CA SER A 691 28.83 7.39 15.39
C SER A 691 30.21 7.63 16.02
N SER A 692 30.60 8.89 16.27
CA SER A 692 31.86 9.20 16.95
C SER A 692 31.85 8.86 18.46
N ASN A 693 30.67 8.89 19.07
CA ASN A 693 30.43 8.65 20.49
C ASN A 693 30.03 7.20 20.82
N ASP A 694 29.80 6.35 19.82
CA ASP A 694 29.40 4.93 19.96
C ASP A 694 30.26 4.14 20.97
N LYS A 695 31.55 4.46 21.09
CA LYS A 695 32.45 3.76 22.03
C LYS A 695 32.17 4.06 23.50
N GLN A 696 31.42 5.13 23.79
CA GLN A 696 31.19 5.64 25.15
C GLN A 696 29.73 5.47 25.60
N GLN A 697 28.80 5.22 24.68
CA GLN A 697 27.37 5.19 24.94
C GLN A 697 26.77 3.81 24.64
N GLN A 698 25.76 3.43 25.41
CA GLN A 698 24.94 2.24 25.15
C GLN A 698 23.66 2.72 24.48
N HIS A 699 23.46 2.32 23.22
CA HIS A 699 22.28 2.71 22.46
C HIS A 699 21.14 1.71 22.63
N SER A 700 19.90 2.22 22.70
CA SER A 700 18.70 1.38 22.72
C SER A 700 18.45 0.74 21.35
N ALA A 701 17.66 -0.34 21.29
CA ALA A 701 17.28 -0.96 20.01
C ALA A 701 16.58 0.06 19.07
N LEU A 702 15.72 0.92 19.63
CA LEU A 702 15.05 2.00 18.92
C LEU A 702 16.02 3.06 18.37
N GLU A 703 17.06 3.40 19.14
CA GLU A 703 18.07 4.35 18.71
C GLU A 703 18.92 3.82 17.54
N TRP A 704 19.30 2.53 17.60
CA TRP A 704 19.96 1.85 16.48
C TRP A 704 19.08 1.83 15.23
N GLU A 705 17.77 1.63 15.40
CA GLU A 705 16.82 1.67 14.30
C GLU A 705 16.78 3.05 13.65
N MET A 706 16.68 4.12 14.45
CA MET A 706 16.69 5.51 13.96
C MET A 706 17.98 5.84 13.22
N LEU A 707 19.13 5.46 13.79
CA LEU A 707 20.45 5.68 13.18
C LEU A 707 20.56 4.97 11.84
N GLY A 708 20.09 3.72 11.77
CA GLY A 708 20.11 2.94 10.54
C GLY A 708 19.21 3.49 9.44
N LEU A 709 17.98 3.90 9.79
CA LEU A 709 17.05 4.50 8.84
C LEU A 709 17.55 5.86 8.32
N LEU A 710 18.09 6.69 9.21
CA LEU A 710 18.68 7.99 8.85
C LEU A 710 19.94 7.82 7.99
N GLY A 711 20.86 6.95 8.42
CA GLY A 711 22.11 6.65 7.73
C GLY A 711 21.89 6.08 6.33
N TRP A 712 20.91 5.19 6.17
CA TRP A 712 20.51 4.68 4.87
C TRP A 712 20.02 5.77 3.91
N GLY A 713 19.21 6.72 4.41
CA GLY A 713 18.68 7.83 3.60
C GLY A 713 19.74 8.84 3.16
N VAL A 714 20.64 9.21 4.08
CA VAL A 714 21.76 10.14 3.84
C VAL A 714 22.88 9.49 3.01
N LYS A 715 22.92 8.15 2.99
CA LYS A 715 23.95 7.34 2.30
C LYS A 715 25.32 7.45 2.95
N TYR A 716 25.35 7.66 4.26
CA TYR A 716 26.57 7.68 5.05
C TYR A 716 26.89 6.27 5.58
N ASN A 717 28.12 5.82 5.37
CA ASN A 717 28.64 4.51 5.81
C ASN A 717 27.60 3.36 5.78
N LEU A 718 27.33 2.83 4.57
CA LEU A 718 26.24 1.87 4.36
C LEU A 718 26.40 0.59 5.21
N GLU A 719 27.62 0.12 5.48
CA GLU A 719 27.86 -1.07 6.30
C GLU A 719 27.42 -0.86 7.76
N GLU A 720 27.74 0.29 8.33
CA GLU A 720 27.35 0.67 9.70
C GLU A 720 25.84 0.88 9.81
N SER A 721 25.25 1.55 8.81
CA SER A 721 23.79 1.73 8.73
C SER A 721 23.05 0.39 8.68
N ILE A 722 23.53 -0.57 7.87
CA ILE A 722 22.92 -1.92 7.81
C ILE A 722 23.13 -2.68 9.13
N SER A 723 24.31 -2.57 9.74
CA SER A 723 24.61 -3.21 11.03
C SER A 723 23.72 -2.69 12.16
N SER A 724 23.44 -1.38 12.20
CA SER A 724 22.55 -0.78 13.18
C SER A 724 21.11 -1.29 13.05
N LEU A 725 20.57 -1.36 11.82
CA LEU A 725 19.25 -1.94 11.56
C LEU A 725 19.16 -3.42 11.96
N ILE A 726 20.20 -4.21 11.71
CA ILE A 726 20.21 -5.62 12.13
C ILE A 726 20.23 -5.72 13.66
N THR A 727 20.97 -4.83 14.32
CA THR A 727 21.08 -4.80 15.78
C THR A 727 19.75 -4.43 16.43
N SER A 728 18.98 -3.49 15.85
CA SER A 728 17.64 -3.14 16.34
C SER A 728 16.66 -4.31 16.20
N VAL A 729 16.62 -4.92 15.02
CA VAL A 729 15.70 -6.03 14.70
C VAL A 729 16.02 -7.26 15.55
N MET A 730 17.31 -7.56 15.76
CA MET A 730 17.71 -8.65 16.65
C MET A 730 17.39 -8.33 18.11
N GLY A 731 17.63 -7.09 18.57
CA GLY A 731 17.30 -6.68 19.94
C GLY A 731 15.82 -6.84 20.26
N THR A 732 14.93 -6.37 19.39
CA THR A 732 13.47 -6.50 19.56
C THR A 732 13.01 -7.96 19.48
N SER A 733 13.62 -8.78 18.63
CA SER A 733 13.30 -10.20 18.52
C SER A 733 13.60 -11.00 19.79
N VAL A 734 14.70 -10.66 20.50
CA VAL A 734 15.06 -11.26 21.79
C VAL A 734 13.97 -11.01 22.83
N GLU A 735 13.45 -9.79 22.87
CA GLU A 735 12.33 -9.40 23.75
C GLU A 735 10.99 -10.03 23.31
N GLY A 736 10.92 -10.57 22.09
CA GLY A 736 9.70 -11.14 21.53
C GLY A 736 8.79 -10.16 20.82
N GLY A 737 9.27 -8.93 20.61
CA GLY A 737 8.62 -7.94 19.77
C GLY A 737 8.86 -8.20 18.28
N PHE A 738 8.15 -7.43 17.45
CA PHE A 738 8.35 -7.39 16.01
C PHE A 738 8.64 -5.94 15.60
N ASP A 739 9.85 -5.68 15.14
CA ASP A 739 10.23 -4.42 14.50
C ASP A 739 9.80 -4.43 13.03
N TYR A 740 8.72 -3.71 12.73
CA TYR A 740 8.17 -3.60 11.39
C TYR A 740 9.05 -2.76 10.45
N PHE A 741 9.52 -1.59 10.89
CA PHE A 741 10.21 -0.65 10.01
C PHE A 741 11.63 -1.15 9.68
N GLY A 742 12.36 -1.65 10.67
CA GLY A 742 13.66 -2.29 10.47
C GLY A 742 13.54 -3.52 9.55
N THR A 743 12.53 -4.37 9.77
CA THR A 743 12.31 -5.56 8.92
C THR A 743 12.02 -5.19 7.46
N VAL A 744 11.10 -4.25 7.22
CA VAL A 744 10.77 -3.80 5.86
C VAL A 744 12.00 -3.21 5.16
N GLN A 745 12.75 -2.36 5.86
CA GLN A 745 13.96 -1.76 5.30
C GLN A 745 15.03 -2.81 4.95
N LEU A 746 15.29 -3.78 5.83
CA LEU A 746 16.27 -4.86 5.57
C LEU A 746 15.87 -5.74 4.38
N LEU A 747 14.57 -6.04 4.25
CA LEU A 747 14.03 -6.79 3.11
C LEU A 747 14.16 -6.00 1.80
N GLU A 748 13.92 -4.68 1.83
CA GLU A 748 14.14 -3.81 0.67
C GLU A 748 15.63 -3.73 0.28
N ILE A 749 16.55 -3.69 1.26
CA ILE A 749 18.01 -3.71 1.03
C ILE A 749 18.44 -5.04 0.39
N TYR A 750 17.91 -6.16 0.87
CA TYR A 750 18.15 -7.48 0.31
C TYR A 750 17.70 -7.56 -1.16
N ASP A 751 16.52 -7.01 -1.46
CA ASP A 751 16.01 -6.94 -2.82
C ASP A 751 16.88 -6.06 -3.74
N GLU A 752 17.29 -4.88 -3.26
CA GLU A 752 18.10 -3.93 -4.02
C GLU A 752 19.46 -4.50 -4.43
N PHE A 753 20.18 -5.16 -3.52
CA PHE A 753 21.55 -5.62 -3.82
C PHE A 753 21.63 -7.06 -4.33
N ILE A 754 20.89 -8.00 -3.73
CA ILE A 754 21.11 -9.44 -3.97
C ILE A 754 20.15 -9.98 -5.02
N LEU A 755 18.86 -9.59 -4.96
CA LEU A 755 17.83 -10.17 -5.83
C LEU A 755 17.62 -9.40 -7.13
N SER A 756 17.93 -8.12 -7.17
CA SER A 756 17.69 -7.28 -8.36
C SER A 756 18.37 -7.79 -9.64
N GLU A 757 19.55 -8.41 -9.54
CA GLU A 757 20.28 -8.96 -10.71
C GLU A 757 19.72 -10.29 -11.23
N THR A 758 18.81 -10.93 -10.49
CA THR A 758 18.22 -12.22 -10.86
C THR A 758 17.14 -12.10 -11.94
N THR A 759 16.63 -10.89 -12.17
CA THR A 759 15.63 -10.62 -13.20
C THR A 759 16.28 -10.65 -14.60
N GLY A 760 15.68 -11.42 -15.52
CA GLY A 760 16.24 -11.63 -16.88
C GLY A 760 16.25 -10.37 -17.76
N SER A 761 15.44 -9.36 -17.44
CA SER A 761 15.39 -8.09 -18.15
C SER A 761 16.47 -7.13 -17.63
N ARG A 762 17.62 -7.05 -18.30
CA ARG A 762 18.64 -6.01 -18.03
C ARG A 762 18.25 -4.61 -18.57
N ILE A 763 16.95 -4.34 -18.67
CA ILE A 763 16.40 -3.11 -19.27
C ILE A 763 16.54 -1.95 -18.28
N GLU A 764 16.16 -2.16 -17.02
CA GLU A 764 16.36 -1.19 -15.94
C GLU A 764 16.85 -1.87 -14.66
N LEU A 765 18.04 -1.48 -14.22
CA LEU A 765 18.68 -2.05 -13.03
C LEU A 765 18.52 -1.17 -11.79
N PHE A 766 18.26 0.12 -11.98
CA PHE A 766 18.36 1.16 -10.97
C PHE A 766 17.00 1.75 -10.55
N ASN A 767 15.90 1.25 -11.09
CA ASN A 767 14.55 1.70 -10.73
C ASN A 767 13.63 0.49 -10.50
N ASP A 768 12.71 0.62 -9.56
CA ASP A 768 11.51 -0.22 -9.50
C ASP A 768 10.36 0.46 -10.25
N ASP A 769 9.81 -0.20 -11.28
CA ASP A 769 8.71 0.36 -12.07
C ASP A 769 7.39 0.46 -11.31
N TYR A 770 7.14 -0.38 -10.30
CA TYR A 770 5.90 -0.37 -9.53
C TYR A 770 5.98 0.61 -8.35
N ASP A 771 6.99 0.45 -7.49
CA ASP A 771 7.17 1.29 -6.30
C ASP A 771 7.83 2.64 -6.62
N LEU A 772 8.35 2.82 -7.85
CA LEU A 772 9.04 4.04 -8.29
C LEU A 772 10.26 4.40 -7.45
N LYS A 773 10.84 3.39 -6.78
CA LYS A 773 12.05 3.54 -5.96
C LYS A 773 13.28 3.62 -6.87
N PHE A 774 14.08 4.65 -6.70
CA PHE A 774 15.38 4.80 -7.34
C PHE A 774 16.46 4.15 -6.45
N PHE A 775 17.23 3.21 -7.00
CA PHE A 775 18.29 2.50 -6.29
C PHE A 775 19.60 3.28 -6.37
N SER A 776 19.61 4.44 -5.71
CA SER A 776 20.77 5.34 -5.65
C SER A 776 21.98 4.68 -4.99
N ASN A 777 21.77 3.86 -3.95
CA ASN A 777 22.86 3.24 -3.20
C ASN A 777 23.57 2.17 -4.04
N LYS A 778 22.78 1.36 -4.76
CA LYS A 778 23.30 0.48 -5.80
C LYS A 778 24.07 1.22 -6.89
N LEU A 779 23.55 2.35 -7.37
CA LEU A 779 24.23 3.14 -8.40
C LEU A 779 25.59 3.67 -7.94
N ILE A 780 25.70 4.16 -6.69
CA ILE A 780 26.98 4.61 -6.09
C ILE A 780 27.99 3.48 -6.12
N LEU A 781 27.60 2.29 -5.64
CA LEU A 781 28.54 1.17 -5.56
C LEU A 781 28.95 0.66 -6.95
N LYS A 782 28.04 0.64 -7.93
CA LYS A 782 28.38 0.27 -9.31
C LYS A 782 29.35 1.26 -9.95
N LEU A 783 29.19 2.56 -9.74
CA LEU A 783 30.15 3.57 -10.20
C LEU A 783 31.53 3.38 -9.57
N SER A 784 31.60 2.83 -8.37
CA SER A 784 32.85 2.54 -7.66
C SER A 784 33.49 1.20 -8.04
N SER A 785 32.89 0.42 -8.97
CA SER A 785 33.23 -0.89 -9.59
C SER A 785 34.04 -1.92 -8.78
N ASN A 786 35.15 -1.53 -8.16
CA ASN A 786 36.03 -2.35 -7.33
C ASN A 786 35.39 -2.80 -6.01
N TYR A 787 34.40 -2.07 -5.50
CA TYR A 787 33.81 -2.33 -4.18
C TYR A 787 32.46 -3.07 -4.23
N PHE A 788 31.81 -3.16 -5.39
CA PHE A 788 30.45 -3.71 -5.48
C PHE A 788 30.41 -5.21 -5.14
N GLU A 789 31.20 -6.04 -5.84
CA GLU A 789 31.21 -7.50 -5.61
C GLU A 789 31.66 -7.89 -4.19
N PRO A 790 32.76 -7.33 -3.63
CA PRO A 790 33.15 -7.62 -2.25
C PRO A 790 32.08 -7.19 -1.23
N PHE A 791 31.41 -6.06 -1.47
CA PHE A 791 30.34 -5.59 -0.59
C PHE A 791 29.14 -6.52 -0.62
N VAL A 792 28.67 -6.95 -1.80
CA VAL A 792 27.56 -7.90 -1.94
C VAL A 792 27.89 -9.24 -1.27
N GLN A 793 29.11 -9.76 -1.44
CA GLN A 793 29.56 -10.97 -0.76
C GLN A 793 29.60 -10.79 0.77
N THR A 794 30.06 -9.64 1.24
CA THR A 794 30.08 -9.33 2.68
C THR A 794 28.66 -9.24 3.23
N LEU A 795 27.73 -8.64 2.49
CA LEU A 795 26.31 -8.61 2.84
C LEU A 795 25.71 -9.99 2.92
N GLU A 796 25.85 -10.84 1.89
CA GLU A 796 25.25 -12.17 1.85
C GLU A 796 25.82 -13.12 2.93
N THR A 797 27.11 -12.97 3.25
CA THR A 797 27.78 -13.87 4.22
C THR A 797 27.70 -13.40 5.67
N LYS A 798 27.81 -12.09 5.93
CA LYS A 798 27.91 -11.55 7.31
C LYS A 798 26.64 -10.91 7.84
N TYR A 799 25.89 -10.22 6.98
CA TYR A 799 24.80 -9.35 7.43
C TYR A 799 23.42 -9.96 7.15
N LEU A 800 23.13 -10.29 5.90
CA LEU A 800 21.83 -10.76 5.42
C LEU A 800 21.92 -12.21 4.94
N SER A 801 22.15 -13.13 5.88
CA SER A 801 22.12 -14.55 5.56
C SER A 801 20.73 -14.96 5.08
N LEU A 802 20.66 -15.96 4.21
CA LEU A 802 19.39 -16.45 3.67
C LEU A 802 18.43 -16.88 4.79
N GLU A 803 18.94 -17.58 5.81
CA GLU A 803 18.15 -18.00 6.97
C GLU A 803 17.55 -16.81 7.74
N PHE A 804 18.34 -15.74 7.91
CA PHE A 804 17.88 -14.51 8.57
C PHE A 804 16.77 -13.82 7.76
N VAL A 805 16.95 -13.68 6.45
CA VAL A 805 15.96 -13.05 5.57
C VAL A 805 14.66 -13.85 5.55
N MET A 806 14.76 -15.19 5.47
CA MET A 806 13.59 -16.06 5.52
C MET A 806 12.84 -15.92 6.83
N LEU A 807 13.53 -15.85 7.97
CA LEU A 807 12.91 -15.66 9.28
C LEU A 807 12.09 -14.35 9.36
N HIS A 808 12.67 -13.24 8.90
CA HIS A 808 12.02 -11.93 8.94
C HIS A 808 10.88 -11.83 7.92
N LEU A 809 11.00 -12.52 6.79
CA LEU A 809 9.91 -12.68 5.83
C LEU A 809 8.73 -13.48 6.45
N MET A 810 9.00 -14.53 7.25
CA MET A 810 7.95 -15.26 7.98
C MET A 810 7.21 -14.34 8.98
N LYS A 811 7.95 -13.51 9.72
CA LYS A 811 7.38 -12.55 10.68
C LYS A 811 6.50 -11.51 9.98
N LEU A 812 6.98 -10.93 8.88
CA LEU A 812 6.21 -9.96 8.09
C LEU A 812 4.91 -10.57 7.52
N ILE A 813 4.97 -11.79 6.97
CA ILE A 813 3.78 -12.50 6.46
C ILE A 813 2.78 -12.75 7.59
N SER A 814 3.26 -13.19 8.76
CA SER A 814 2.40 -13.39 9.93
C SER A 814 1.78 -12.09 10.43
N TRP A 815 2.48 -10.96 10.30
CA TRP A 815 2.00 -9.64 10.70
C TRP A 815 0.89 -9.14 9.77
N ASP A 816 1.10 -9.29 8.46
CA ASP A 816 0.09 -8.94 7.46
C ASP A 816 -1.19 -9.77 7.67
N LEU A 817 -1.06 -11.07 7.95
CA LEU A 817 -2.20 -11.94 8.24
C LEU A 817 -2.94 -11.56 9.53
N ARG A 818 -2.21 -11.19 10.60
CA ARG A 818 -2.81 -10.74 11.87
C ARG A 818 -3.81 -9.60 11.65
N TRP A 819 -3.53 -8.76 10.66
CA TRP A 819 -4.33 -7.59 10.29
C TRP A 819 -5.15 -7.82 9.02
N TYR A 820 -5.55 -9.06 8.74
CA TYR A 820 -6.50 -9.48 7.70
C TYR A 820 -6.08 -9.16 6.25
N ASN A 821 -4.77 -9.05 5.99
CA ASN A 821 -4.23 -9.00 4.64
C ASN A 821 -4.00 -10.42 4.13
N TYR A 822 -5.04 -11.03 3.55
CA TYR A 822 -4.93 -12.36 2.92
C TYR A 822 -4.25 -12.28 1.54
N THR A 823 -4.35 -11.14 0.86
CA THR A 823 -3.51 -10.85 -0.29
C THR A 823 -2.11 -10.45 0.15
N PRO A 824 -1.05 -11.13 -0.31
CA PRO A 824 0.30 -10.78 0.07
C PRO A 824 0.74 -9.44 -0.53
N ASN A 825 1.44 -8.65 0.29
CA ASN A 825 2.03 -7.37 -0.09
C ASN A 825 3.03 -7.53 -1.26
N TYR A 826 3.18 -6.50 -2.09
CA TYR A 826 4.19 -6.41 -3.16
C TYR A 826 5.57 -6.86 -2.71
N LEU A 827 6.10 -6.31 -1.62
CA LEU A 827 7.44 -6.66 -1.13
C LEU A 827 7.59 -8.17 -0.90
N VAL A 828 6.60 -8.79 -0.25
CA VAL A 828 6.58 -10.23 0.03
C VAL A 828 6.59 -11.04 -1.26
N THR A 829 5.67 -10.73 -2.18
CA THR A 829 5.58 -11.46 -3.46
C THR A 829 6.83 -11.26 -4.33
N LYS A 830 7.41 -10.06 -4.33
CA LYS A 830 8.59 -9.70 -5.12
C LYS A 830 9.82 -10.47 -4.63
N ILE A 831 10.05 -10.49 -3.32
CA ILE A 831 11.18 -11.21 -2.73
C ILE A 831 11.00 -12.72 -2.95
N LEU A 832 9.79 -13.25 -2.73
CA LEU A 832 9.56 -14.68 -2.87
C LEU A 832 9.68 -15.14 -4.33
N THR A 833 9.13 -14.40 -5.29
CA THR A 833 9.27 -14.71 -6.73
C THR A 833 10.74 -14.68 -7.17
N LYS A 834 11.51 -13.67 -6.74
CA LYS A 834 12.95 -13.60 -7.05
C LYS A 834 13.78 -14.68 -6.34
N LEU A 835 13.44 -15.05 -5.11
CA LEU A 835 14.08 -16.18 -4.41
C LEU A 835 13.83 -17.51 -5.13
N ILE A 836 12.60 -17.74 -5.61
CA ILE A 836 12.24 -18.90 -6.42
C ILE A 836 13.06 -18.92 -7.72
N ILE A 837 13.23 -17.77 -8.38
CA ILE A 837 14.06 -17.65 -9.59
C ILE A 837 15.54 -17.94 -9.28
N LYS A 838 16.08 -17.49 -8.13
CA LYS A 838 17.50 -17.64 -7.77
C LYS A 838 17.87 -19.06 -7.30
N TYR A 839 17.07 -19.66 -6.42
CA TYR A 839 17.46 -20.89 -5.70
C TYR A 839 16.58 -22.12 -5.96
N ASP A 840 15.54 -22.01 -6.81
CA ASP A 840 14.52 -23.03 -7.06
C ASP A 840 13.50 -23.23 -5.90
N LEU A 841 12.30 -23.68 -6.26
CA LEU A 841 11.13 -23.76 -5.38
C LEU A 841 11.34 -24.75 -4.22
N ILE A 842 11.92 -25.93 -4.52
CA ILE A 842 12.14 -26.98 -3.52
C ILE A 842 13.12 -26.51 -2.46
N PHE A 843 14.21 -25.86 -2.89
CA PHE A 843 15.23 -25.35 -1.97
C PHE A 843 14.63 -24.29 -1.04
N VAL A 844 13.88 -23.32 -1.58
CA VAL A 844 13.23 -22.27 -0.78
C VAL A 844 12.25 -22.88 0.23
N SER A 845 11.41 -23.84 -0.17
CA SER A 845 10.48 -24.52 0.75
C SER A 845 11.23 -25.27 1.86
N THR A 846 12.28 -26.02 1.52
CA THR A 846 13.10 -26.72 2.52
C THR A 846 13.84 -25.76 3.45
N GLY A 847 14.30 -24.61 2.95
CA GLY A 847 14.93 -23.57 3.75
C GLY A 847 13.96 -23.01 4.80
N PHE A 848 12.71 -22.72 4.43
CA PHE A 848 11.70 -22.25 5.38
C PHE A 848 11.43 -23.28 6.47
N ARG A 849 11.42 -24.57 6.09
CA ARG A 849 11.25 -25.66 7.05
C ARG A 849 12.41 -25.74 8.04
N VAL A 850 13.65 -25.61 7.56
CA VAL A 850 14.84 -25.62 8.41
C VAL A 850 14.83 -24.43 9.37
N VAL A 851 14.54 -23.22 8.87
CA VAL A 851 14.46 -22.00 9.69
C VAL A 851 13.37 -22.12 10.75
N PHE A 852 12.21 -22.68 10.40
CA PHE A 852 11.12 -22.91 11.35
C PHE A 852 11.53 -23.90 12.45
N GLU A 853 12.07 -25.07 12.09
CA GLU A 853 12.45 -26.10 13.08
C GLU A 853 13.66 -25.67 13.95
N ASN A 854 14.59 -24.87 13.41
CA ASN A 854 15.75 -24.37 14.17
C ASN A 854 15.35 -23.35 15.25
N ASN A 855 14.36 -22.50 14.98
CA ASN A 855 13.89 -21.45 15.91
C ASN A 855 12.69 -21.89 16.76
N LYS A 856 12.32 -23.18 16.67
CA LYS A 856 11.24 -23.79 17.42
C LYS A 856 11.68 -24.17 18.82
N LYS A 857 10.79 -24.00 19.80
CA LYS A 857 11.02 -24.43 21.18
C LYS A 857 11.31 -25.93 21.23
N SER A 858 12.56 -26.31 21.50
CA SER A 858 12.93 -27.71 21.63
C SER A 858 12.43 -28.29 22.95
N VAL A 859 11.54 -29.29 22.90
CA VAL A 859 11.11 -30.05 24.08
C VAL A 859 12.14 -31.12 24.47
N LYS A 860 13.14 -31.40 23.62
CA LYS A 860 14.15 -32.45 23.84
C LYS A 860 15.50 -32.04 23.24
N ALA A 861 16.41 -31.52 24.05
CA ALA A 861 17.80 -31.32 23.61
C ALA A 861 18.55 -32.66 23.52
N PRO A 862 19.23 -32.96 22.40
CA PRO A 862 20.53 -33.60 22.45
C PRO A 862 21.61 -32.52 22.32
N LYS A 863 22.56 -32.53 23.25
CA LYS A 863 23.79 -31.73 23.17
C LYS A 863 24.46 -31.98 21.81
N LYS A 864 24.39 -31.03 20.88
CA LYS A 864 25.27 -30.98 19.70
C LYS A 864 26.07 -29.68 19.74
N LYS A 865 27.37 -29.84 19.43
CA LYS A 865 28.41 -28.81 19.48
C LYS A 865 28.02 -27.64 18.59
N PHE A 866 27.79 -26.49 19.22
CA PHE A 866 27.66 -25.17 18.58
C PHE A 866 28.90 -24.89 17.73
N ASN A 867 28.68 -24.59 16.45
CA ASN A 867 29.66 -23.96 15.56
C ASN A 867 28.92 -23.10 14.52
N SER A 868 28.17 -22.12 15.00
CA SER A 868 27.67 -20.97 14.24
C SER A 868 27.07 -19.97 15.23
N MET A 869 27.22 -18.67 14.99
CA MET A 869 26.89 -17.52 15.86
C MET A 869 27.90 -17.23 16.99
N ASN A 870 29.14 -16.90 16.60
CA ASN A 870 30.13 -16.26 17.47
C ASN A 870 30.19 -14.72 17.26
N PHE A 871 29.08 -14.07 16.89
CA PHE A 871 29.05 -12.61 16.74
C PHE A 871 28.83 -11.90 18.08
N PHE A 872 28.03 -12.47 18.99
CA PHE A 872 27.66 -11.83 20.26
C PHE A 872 28.75 -11.92 21.37
N SER A 873 29.67 -12.89 21.28
CA SER A 873 30.75 -13.04 22.27
C SER A 873 31.85 -11.98 22.15
N TYR A 874 31.93 -11.26 21.01
CA TYR A 874 32.99 -10.29 20.78
C TYR A 874 32.58 -8.85 21.14
N LEU A 875 31.27 -8.56 21.22
CA LEU A 875 30.75 -7.22 21.50
C LEU A 875 30.22 -7.02 22.93
N SER A 876 29.70 -8.06 23.59
CA SER A 876 29.13 -7.91 24.94
C SER A 876 30.08 -8.48 26.00
N GLY A 877 30.84 -7.61 26.66
CA GLY A 877 31.60 -7.92 27.86
C GLY A 877 30.71 -8.05 29.10
N THR A 878 29.68 -8.90 29.05
CA THR A 878 28.72 -9.07 30.15
C THR A 878 28.60 -10.51 30.62
N SER A 879 28.69 -10.65 31.94
CA SER A 879 28.80 -11.86 32.74
C SER A 879 27.62 -12.82 32.59
N LYS A 880 27.95 -14.12 32.64
CA LYS A 880 27.06 -15.29 32.74
C LYS A 880 25.87 -15.08 33.69
N THR A 881 24.71 -14.72 33.14
CA THR A 881 23.40 -15.01 33.72
C THR A 881 22.72 -16.08 32.86
N LYS A 882 21.85 -16.90 33.47
CA LYS A 882 21.22 -18.09 32.86
C LYS A 882 20.61 -17.72 31.49
N LEU A 883 21.15 -18.32 30.42
CA LEU A 883 20.59 -18.26 29.08
C LEU A 883 19.23 -18.98 29.11
N GLU A 884 18.13 -18.23 29.17
CA GLU A 884 16.85 -18.75 28.72
C GLU A 884 16.99 -19.13 27.25
N GLU A 885 16.52 -20.32 26.86
CA GLU A 885 16.54 -20.72 25.45
C GLU A 885 15.58 -19.79 24.69
N ASN A 886 16.13 -18.79 23.99
CA ASN A 886 15.37 -17.88 23.15
C ASN A 886 14.75 -18.70 22.01
N PHE A 887 13.45 -18.97 22.09
CA PHE A 887 12.66 -19.55 21.01
C PHE A 887 11.75 -18.48 20.41
N GLU A 888 11.51 -18.57 19.11
CA GLU A 888 10.56 -17.71 18.41
C GLU A 888 9.26 -18.44 18.09
N PHE A 889 9.33 -19.75 17.80
CA PHE A 889 8.19 -20.56 17.41
C PHE A 889 7.78 -21.60 18.47
N VAL A 890 6.47 -21.87 18.51
CA VAL A 890 5.82 -22.88 19.37
C VAL A 890 5.24 -24.00 18.49
N ASP A 891 5.02 -25.19 19.06
CA ASP A 891 4.41 -26.34 18.36
C ASP A 891 3.03 -26.05 17.72
N GLU A 892 2.31 -25.06 18.25
CA GLU A 892 0.99 -24.62 17.80
C GLU A 892 1.03 -23.68 16.58
N ASP A 893 2.21 -23.18 16.18
CA ASP A 893 2.33 -22.19 15.10
C ASP A 893 2.12 -22.80 13.71
N THR A 894 1.35 -22.10 12.87
CA THR A 894 0.88 -22.54 11.54
C THR A 894 1.47 -21.73 10.38
N ILE A 895 2.41 -20.81 10.66
CA ILE A 895 3.06 -19.94 9.67
C ILE A 895 3.76 -20.72 8.55
N PHE A 896 4.41 -21.84 8.88
CA PHE A 896 5.08 -22.66 7.87
C PHE A 896 4.10 -23.21 6.83
N ASP A 897 2.96 -23.73 7.28
CA ASP A 897 1.95 -24.31 6.40
C ASP A 897 1.31 -23.24 5.48
N TYR A 898 1.12 -22.02 6.01
CA TYR A 898 0.65 -20.89 5.21
C TYR A 898 1.64 -20.53 4.09
N ILE A 899 2.94 -20.50 4.40
CA ILE A 899 3.98 -20.18 3.41
C ILE A 899 4.06 -21.27 2.34
N GLU A 900 3.93 -22.54 2.71
CA GLU A 900 3.86 -23.63 1.74
C GLU A 900 2.67 -23.44 0.80
N ARG A 901 1.50 -23.05 1.33
CA ARG A 901 0.32 -22.74 0.50
C ARG A 901 0.56 -21.53 -0.40
N LEU A 902 1.24 -20.49 0.08
CA LEU A 902 1.56 -19.29 -0.70
C LEU A 902 2.54 -19.62 -1.84
N ILE A 903 3.56 -20.44 -1.59
CA ILE A 903 4.49 -20.92 -2.62
C ILE A 903 3.75 -21.76 -3.67
N ARG A 904 2.87 -22.67 -3.24
CA ARG A 904 2.01 -23.46 -4.16
C ARG A 904 1.07 -22.57 -4.98
N TRP A 905 0.56 -21.49 -4.38
CA TRP A 905 -0.26 -20.53 -5.11
C TRP A 905 0.54 -19.80 -6.21
N ILE A 906 1.77 -19.36 -5.92
CA ILE A 906 2.67 -18.77 -6.94
C ILE A 906 2.96 -19.79 -8.05
N GLU A 907 3.15 -21.06 -7.71
CA GLU A 907 3.34 -22.14 -8.69
C GLU A 907 2.09 -22.35 -9.56
N SER A 908 0.89 -22.33 -8.96
CA SER A 908 -0.37 -22.44 -9.71
C SER A 908 -0.59 -21.31 -10.72
N LEU A 909 0.03 -20.15 -10.50
CA LEU A 909 0.02 -19.03 -11.44
C LEU A 909 1.01 -19.24 -12.60
N ARG A 910 2.09 -19.99 -12.36
CA ARG A 910 3.07 -20.37 -13.38
C ARG A 910 2.47 -21.40 -14.35
N GLU A 911 1.85 -22.46 -13.82
CA GLU A 911 1.36 -23.60 -14.61
C GLU A 911 0.18 -23.25 -15.52
N GLU A 912 0.33 -23.53 -16.81
CA GLU A 912 -0.67 -24.12 -17.73
C GLU A 912 0.08 -24.78 -18.88
#